data_AF-A0A849SJ06-F1
#
_entry.id   AF-A0A849SJ06-F1
#
_cell.length_a   1.000
_cell.length_b   1.000
_cell.length_c   1.000
_cell.angle_alpha   90.00
_cell.angle_beta   90.00
_cell.angle_gamma   90.00
#
_symmetry.space_group_name_H-M   'P 1'
#
loop_
_entity.id
_entity.type
_entity.pdbx_description
1 polymer ?
#
loop_
_entity_poly.entity_id
_entity_poly.type
_entity_poly.pdbx_seq_one_letter_code
_entity_poly.pdbx_strand_id
1 'polypeptide(L)'
;MSRTLSLSWSRAASHTGVSIALLAALALPGRFVHAQPAPPTAAATASIYKVEFAAPPDSVKPGTSVTSTGVAPYWLTKAERSGYRQTPSYDETIRFCRQLTAGSQNVRYLTYGVSGQGRELPLLVLSRDRAFTPAAAIATGKPIVLIQNGIHSGEIEGKDACLALARDILVTRTRERLLDSVIVLILPIFSVDAHERTGPWNRINQNGPESMGWRASPIGLNMNRDYMKVETPEMQALLSRVFTQWWPHLLVDNHTTNGADYQHDLTYSVNHGPVVPRPIERWMTHAVSERIIERTRAMGHLPAPYLSFKDGSDPRSGIVDSPSAPRFSTGYPPLHGRAAILTETHMLKPYANRVKATYDFMVAILEELNARPRELARAVAESEAEIVTRGREAVTSRRDVVLATTSTDSAESFPYRGVETRWETSPITGASVPHFGTAPWDTLVPLYQLQRPTVVVRQPAGYVVPQEWRAVREKLELHGVRVRRLTRAWTDSVEIAHILEAPSNPATFEGHRPLEVKRVQLERVRRSFRAGDLWVALDQPQGLVAMHLLEAQAPDGLLAWNYFDTIFQRKEYAEDYVMEPIAKRMMEADPALADSFRVRLIRDPAFAKDAGARTDFFYRRSPWADPEQDRHPIARALRRPPESVFAP
;
A
#
# COMPACT_ATOMS: atom_id res chain seq x y z
N MET A 1 54.42 -20.50 -26.73
CA MET A 1 55.77 -20.08 -26.30
C MET A 1 55.57 -18.89 -25.34
N SER A 2 56.03 -18.85 -24.09
CA SER A 2 57.43 -19.01 -23.59
C SER A 2 58.31 -17.89 -24.16
N ARG A 3 58.94 -16.95 -23.44
CA ARG A 3 59.26 -16.71 -21.99
C ARG A 3 59.60 -15.18 -21.85
N THR A 4 59.85 -14.48 -20.72
CA THR A 4 60.01 -14.74 -19.26
C THR A 4 59.85 -13.41 -18.47
N LEU A 5 59.48 -13.45 -17.17
CA LEU A 5 59.87 -12.50 -16.08
C LEU A 5 59.40 -11.01 -16.18
N SER A 6 59.51 -10.16 -15.13
CA SER A 6 59.08 -10.24 -13.72
C SER A 6 59.44 -8.94 -12.97
N LEU A 7 58.60 -8.47 -12.03
CA LEU A 7 59.06 -7.93 -10.73
C LEU A 7 57.86 -7.65 -9.79
N SER A 8 58.12 -7.63 -8.49
CA SER A 8 57.20 -7.20 -7.42
C SER A 8 57.22 -5.65 -7.31
N TRP A 9 56.42 -4.98 -6.48
CA TRP A 9 56.47 -4.97 -5.00
C TRP A 9 55.07 -4.82 -4.37
N SER A 10 54.99 -4.99 -3.05
CA SER A 10 53.74 -4.93 -2.27
C SER A 10 53.95 -4.24 -0.92
N ARG A 11 52.84 -3.94 -0.22
CA ARG A 11 52.75 -3.27 1.11
C ARG A 11 52.97 -1.75 1.07
N ALA A 12 52.37 -0.96 1.96
CA ALA A 12 51.16 -1.15 2.77
C ALA A 12 50.66 0.23 3.24
N ALA A 13 49.38 0.34 3.61
CA ALA A 13 48.84 1.50 4.32
C ALA A 13 48.55 1.12 5.77
N SER A 14 49.08 1.91 6.72
CA SER A 14 48.87 1.76 8.16
C SER A 14 48.39 3.09 8.75
N HIS A 15 47.44 3.03 9.69
CA HIS A 15 46.90 4.22 10.35
C HIS A 15 47.91 4.93 11.25
N THR A 16 47.91 6.26 11.20
CA THR A 16 48.05 7.19 12.33
C THR A 16 47.29 8.47 11.97
N GLY A 17 46.91 9.30 12.95
CA GLY A 17 46.14 10.53 12.70
C GLY A 17 46.57 11.70 13.58
N VAL A 18 45.63 12.63 13.82
CA VAL A 18 45.71 13.79 14.74
C VAL A 18 46.29 15.10 14.15
N SER A 19 45.69 16.21 14.59
CA SER A 19 46.08 17.63 14.47
C SER A 19 45.96 18.37 13.12
N ILE A 20 44.81 19.06 13.01
CA ILE A 20 44.62 20.46 12.61
C ILE A 20 45.91 21.27 12.32
N ALA A 21 45.97 21.88 11.14
CA ALA A 21 46.77 23.08 10.88
C ALA A 21 45.97 24.06 10.00
N LEU A 22 46.05 25.36 10.30
CA LEU A 22 45.45 26.43 9.49
C LEU A 22 46.33 26.73 8.28
N LEU A 23 45.74 26.88 7.10
CA LEU A 23 46.40 27.54 5.95
C LEU A 23 45.33 28.26 5.10
N ALA A 24 45.62 29.50 4.73
CA ALA A 24 44.71 30.40 4.03
C ALA A 24 45.38 31.00 2.78
N ALA A 25 44.55 31.59 1.90
CA ALA A 25 44.89 32.10 0.57
C ALA A 25 45.26 30.98 -0.45
N LEU A 26 44.88 31.05 -1.73
CA LEU A 26 44.46 32.20 -2.55
C LEU A 26 43.14 31.92 -3.29
N ALA A 27 42.32 32.97 -3.49
CA ALA A 27 41.13 32.91 -4.34
C ALA A 27 41.37 33.60 -5.69
N LEU A 28 40.99 32.94 -6.79
CA LEU A 28 40.94 33.51 -8.13
C LEU A 28 39.52 33.30 -8.72
N PRO A 29 38.81 34.35 -9.18
CA PRO A 29 37.40 34.26 -9.55
C PRO A 29 37.20 33.72 -10.98
N GLY A 30 37.42 32.43 -11.18
CA GLY A 30 37.10 31.73 -12.44
C GLY A 30 35.59 31.63 -12.66
N ARG A 31 34.99 32.59 -13.39
CA ARG A 31 33.56 32.57 -13.77
C ARG A 31 33.24 31.47 -14.78
N PHE A 32 33.02 30.25 -14.32
CA PHE A 32 32.34 29.22 -15.11
C PHE A 32 30.85 29.56 -15.23
N VAL A 33 30.50 30.31 -16.29
CA VAL A 33 29.09 30.50 -16.68
C VAL A 33 28.60 29.21 -17.33
N HIS A 34 28.01 28.32 -16.52
CA HIS A 34 27.10 27.32 -17.04
C HIS A 34 25.86 28.03 -17.58
N ALA A 35 25.86 28.34 -18.87
CA ALA A 35 24.69 28.80 -19.58
C ALA A 35 23.67 27.66 -19.65
N GLN A 36 22.76 27.59 -18.68
CA GLN A 36 21.55 26.79 -18.84
C GLN A 36 20.83 27.27 -20.10
N PRO A 37 20.43 26.37 -21.02
CA PRO A 37 19.61 26.78 -22.15
C PRO A 37 18.32 27.41 -21.61
N ALA A 38 17.98 28.61 -22.09
CA ALA A 38 16.74 29.27 -21.70
C ALA A 38 15.55 28.36 -22.02
N PRO A 39 14.56 28.23 -21.11
CA PRO A 39 13.40 27.39 -21.37
C PRO A 39 12.69 27.90 -22.64
N PRO A 40 12.41 27.01 -23.63
CA PRO A 40 11.78 27.41 -24.88
C PRO A 40 10.42 28.07 -24.63
N THR A 41 10.03 28.99 -25.53
CA THR A 41 8.90 29.90 -25.29
C THR A 41 7.56 29.16 -25.19
N ALA A 42 6.74 29.56 -24.21
CA ALA A 42 5.55 28.83 -23.77
C ALA A 42 4.56 28.43 -24.89
N ALA A 43 4.46 29.25 -25.95
CA ALA A 43 3.61 28.98 -27.10
C ALA A 43 4.19 27.91 -28.05
N ALA A 44 5.51 27.88 -28.25
CA ALA A 44 6.18 26.88 -29.09
C ALA A 44 6.27 25.51 -28.39
N THR A 45 6.43 25.50 -27.06
CA THR A 45 6.55 24.27 -26.27
C THR A 45 5.29 23.43 -26.21
N ALA A 46 4.11 24.05 -26.16
CA ALA A 46 2.86 23.34 -25.86
C ALA A 46 2.50 22.26 -26.91
N SER A 47 2.91 22.45 -28.17
CA SER A 47 2.73 21.47 -29.24
C SER A 47 3.66 20.26 -29.10
N ILE A 48 4.93 20.50 -28.77
CA ILE A 48 5.98 19.46 -28.72
C ILE A 48 5.71 18.43 -27.61
N TYR A 49 5.07 18.84 -26.52
CA TYR A 49 4.79 17.99 -25.36
C TYR A 49 3.38 17.37 -25.34
N LYS A 50 2.55 17.62 -26.36
CA LYS A 50 1.19 17.09 -26.43
C LYS A 50 1.15 15.81 -27.28
N VAL A 51 1.13 14.66 -26.61
CA VAL A 51 0.90 13.37 -27.28
C VAL A 51 -0.57 13.29 -27.70
N GLU A 52 -0.82 13.31 -29.00
CA GLU A 52 -2.16 13.05 -29.54
C GLU A 52 -2.37 11.54 -29.66
N PHE A 53 -3.01 10.96 -28.64
CA PHE A 53 -3.53 9.60 -28.71
C PHE A 53 -4.65 9.55 -29.76
N ALA A 54 -4.65 8.52 -30.59
CA ALA A 54 -5.69 8.34 -31.61
C ALA A 54 -7.07 8.27 -30.93
N ALA A 55 -8.06 8.96 -31.49
CA ALA A 55 -9.43 8.83 -31.01
C ALA A 55 -9.88 7.37 -31.20
N PRO A 56 -10.41 6.69 -30.15
CA PRO A 56 -10.97 5.35 -30.32
C PRO A 56 -12.15 5.40 -31.31
N PRO A 57 -12.40 4.34 -32.10
CA PRO A 57 -13.52 4.30 -33.02
C PRO A 57 -14.85 4.23 -32.25
N ASP A 58 -15.96 4.41 -32.96
CA ASP A 58 -17.32 4.52 -32.41
C ASP A 58 -17.91 3.25 -31.75
N SER A 59 -17.09 2.29 -31.31
CA SER A 59 -17.53 1.14 -30.49
C SER A 59 -18.12 1.61 -29.15
N VAL A 60 -17.56 2.69 -28.59
CA VAL A 60 -18.28 3.62 -27.74
C VAL A 60 -18.51 4.89 -28.55
N LYS A 61 -19.63 4.95 -29.30
CA LYS A 61 -20.24 6.24 -29.71
C LYS A 61 -20.10 7.18 -28.50
N PRO A 62 -19.60 8.42 -28.64
CA PRO A 62 -19.39 9.31 -27.50
C PRO A 62 -20.72 9.44 -26.76
N GLY A 63 -20.84 8.67 -25.67
CA GLY A 63 -22.14 8.39 -25.06
C GLY A 63 -22.71 9.73 -24.67
N THR A 64 -23.89 10.08 -25.22
CA THR A 64 -24.50 11.42 -25.09
C THR A 64 -24.19 11.89 -23.69
N SER A 65 -23.36 12.94 -23.59
CA SER A 65 -22.59 13.16 -22.36
C SER A 65 -23.55 13.36 -21.20
N VAL A 66 -23.05 13.52 -19.98
CA VAL A 66 -23.92 14.06 -18.92
C VAL A 66 -24.15 15.57 -19.18
N THR A 67 -24.68 15.90 -20.37
CA THR A 67 -25.67 16.93 -20.61
C THR A 67 -26.73 16.73 -19.55
N SER A 68 -26.52 17.45 -18.47
CA SER A 68 -27.30 17.50 -17.24
C SER A 68 -28.63 18.22 -17.51
N THR A 69 -29.40 17.68 -18.45
CA THR A 69 -30.65 18.26 -18.95
C THR A 69 -31.67 18.32 -17.81
N GLY A 70 -32.17 19.53 -17.52
CA GLY A 70 -33.02 19.79 -16.36
C GLY A 70 -32.29 20.04 -15.03
N VAL A 71 -30.97 19.86 -14.95
CA VAL A 71 -30.18 20.27 -13.78
C VAL A 71 -29.84 21.76 -13.90
N ALA A 72 -30.29 22.58 -12.96
CA ALA A 72 -30.03 24.01 -12.96
C ALA A 72 -28.51 24.30 -12.90
N PRO A 73 -27.98 25.31 -13.64
CA PRO A 73 -26.54 25.61 -13.73
C PRO A 73 -25.80 25.75 -12.39
N TYR A 74 -26.51 26.20 -11.35
CA TYR A 74 -26.03 26.28 -9.96
C TYR A 74 -25.57 24.92 -9.38
N TRP A 75 -26.24 23.83 -9.75
CA TRP A 75 -25.98 22.47 -9.23
C TRP A 75 -25.00 21.67 -10.09
N LEU A 76 -24.49 22.22 -11.19
CA LEU A 76 -23.51 21.55 -12.03
C LEU A 76 -22.12 21.58 -11.39
N THR A 77 -21.40 20.46 -11.45
CA THR A 77 -19.98 20.38 -11.10
C THR A 77 -19.14 21.21 -12.08
N LYS A 78 -17.89 21.56 -11.74
CA LYS A 78 -16.99 22.24 -12.69
C LYS A 78 -16.69 21.38 -13.92
N ALA A 79 -16.66 20.05 -13.76
CA ALA A 79 -16.55 19.10 -14.85
C ALA A 79 -17.72 19.28 -15.84
N GLU A 80 -18.97 19.17 -15.39
CA GLU A 80 -20.14 19.35 -16.26
C GLU A 80 -20.18 20.76 -16.89
N ARG A 81 -19.97 21.83 -16.11
CA ARG A 81 -19.96 23.22 -16.63
C ARG A 81 -18.87 23.49 -17.68
N SER A 82 -17.75 22.77 -17.63
CA SER A 82 -16.66 22.90 -18.59
C SER A 82 -16.76 21.95 -19.78
N GLY A 83 -17.79 21.08 -19.84
CA GLY A 83 -17.85 19.99 -20.82
C GLY A 83 -16.74 18.96 -20.61
N TYR A 84 -16.45 18.63 -19.35
CA TYR A 84 -15.42 17.69 -18.91
C TYR A 84 -13.99 18.05 -19.31
N ARG A 85 -13.70 19.34 -19.51
CA ARG A 85 -12.32 19.81 -19.71
C ARG A 85 -11.61 20.19 -18.40
N GLN A 86 -12.33 20.58 -17.36
CA GLN A 86 -11.74 21.07 -16.10
C GLN A 86 -12.31 20.34 -14.88
N THR A 87 -11.46 20.13 -13.88
CA THR A 87 -11.82 19.62 -12.55
C THR A 87 -11.77 20.77 -11.52
N PRO A 88 -12.61 20.80 -10.46
CA PRO A 88 -12.59 21.86 -9.45
C PRO A 88 -11.34 21.79 -8.56
N SER A 89 -10.81 22.95 -8.15
CA SER A 89 -9.79 23.04 -7.09
C SER A 89 -10.30 22.52 -5.74
N TYR A 90 -9.42 22.44 -4.74
CA TYR A 90 -9.82 22.19 -3.35
C TYR A 90 -10.95 23.15 -2.91
N ASP A 91 -10.76 24.47 -3.04
CA ASP A 91 -11.76 25.46 -2.59
C ASP A 91 -13.08 25.40 -3.37
N GLU A 92 -13.04 25.08 -4.67
CA GLU A 92 -14.26 24.86 -5.45
C GLU A 92 -14.97 23.56 -5.03
N THR A 93 -14.21 22.53 -4.68
CA THR A 93 -14.71 21.24 -4.16
C THR A 93 -15.36 21.43 -2.79
N ILE A 94 -14.69 22.08 -1.83
CA ILE A 94 -15.24 22.34 -0.50
C ILE A 94 -16.50 23.21 -0.59
N ARG A 95 -16.51 24.21 -1.48
CA ARG A 95 -17.69 25.05 -1.74
C ARG A 95 -18.87 24.24 -2.25
N PHE A 96 -18.67 23.34 -3.22
CA PHE A 96 -19.73 22.47 -3.72
C PHE A 96 -20.21 21.46 -2.66
N CYS A 97 -19.30 20.88 -1.87
CA CYS A 97 -19.63 20.03 -0.72
C CYS A 97 -20.52 20.78 0.30
N ARG A 98 -20.19 22.03 0.64
CA ARG A 98 -21.02 22.87 1.52
C ARG A 98 -22.34 23.26 0.86
N GLN A 99 -22.36 23.47 -0.46
CA GLN A 99 -23.59 23.72 -1.24
C GLN A 99 -24.57 22.54 -1.17
N LEU A 100 -24.08 21.29 -1.28
CA LEU A 100 -24.88 20.08 -1.08
C LEU A 100 -25.51 20.02 0.33
N THR A 101 -24.76 20.44 1.37
CA THR A 101 -25.29 20.50 2.74
C THR A 101 -26.30 21.62 2.99
N ALA A 102 -26.29 22.68 2.18
CA ALA A 102 -27.36 23.69 2.18
C ALA A 102 -28.60 23.20 1.43
N GLY A 103 -28.43 22.37 0.39
CA GLY A 103 -29.51 21.84 -0.44
C GLY A 103 -30.23 20.60 0.12
N SER A 104 -29.67 19.89 1.10
CA SER A 104 -30.24 18.62 1.57
C SER A 104 -29.94 18.30 3.04
N GLN A 105 -30.94 17.78 3.77
CA GLN A 105 -30.79 17.35 5.17
C GLN A 105 -30.18 15.95 5.33
N ASN A 106 -29.96 15.22 4.22
CA ASN A 106 -29.46 13.84 4.19
C ASN A 106 -27.93 13.76 4.02
N VAL A 107 -27.22 14.87 4.19
CA VAL A 107 -25.77 14.96 4.09
C VAL A 107 -25.16 15.81 5.21
N ARG A 108 -23.92 15.50 5.60
CA ARG A 108 -23.07 16.33 6.47
C ARG A 108 -21.69 16.49 5.83
N TYR A 109 -21.18 17.72 5.82
CA TYR A 109 -19.76 17.99 5.61
C TYR A 109 -19.06 17.97 6.97
N LEU A 110 -17.97 17.22 7.04
CA LEU A 110 -17.08 17.10 8.20
C LEU A 110 -15.63 17.31 7.74
N THR A 111 -14.77 17.66 8.69
CA THR A 111 -13.32 17.60 8.49
C THR A 111 -12.71 16.63 9.50
N TYR A 112 -11.87 15.71 9.02
CA TYR A 112 -11.33 14.62 9.86
C TYR A 112 -9.88 14.84 10.27
N GLY A 113 -9.13 15.71 9.60
CA GLY A 113 -7.76 16.03 9.94
C GLY A 113 -7.25 17.28 9.22
N VAL A 114 -5.94 17.44 9.22
CA VAL A 114 -5.22 18.54 8.56
C VAL A 114 -4.04 17.95 7.78
N SER A 115 -3.78 18.46 6.59
CA SER A 115 -2.72 18.02 5.68
C SER A 115 -1.33 18.50 6.10
N GLY A 116 -0.29 18.01 5.41
CA GLY A 116 1.10 18.46 5.61
C GLY A 116 1.33 19.97 5.41
N GLN A 117 0.49 20.64 4.61
CA GLN A 117 0.50 22.09 4.35
C GLN A 117 -0.64 22.85 5.04
N GLY A 118 -1.37 22.23 5.98
CA GLY A 118 -2.36 22.93 6.80
C GLY A 118 -3.78 23.03 6.23
N ARG A 119 -4.11 22.30 5.15
CA ARG A 119 -5.49 22.23 4.61
C ARG A 119 -6.35 21.28 5.42
N GLU A 120 -7.62 21.59 5.62
CA GLU A 120 -8.55 20.63 6.23
C GLU A 120 -8.72 19.39 5.33
N LEU A 121 -8.91 18.21 5.93
CA LEU A 121 -9.18 16.98 5.19
C LEU A 121 -10.70 16.73 5.12
N PRO A 122 -11.32 16.78 3.93
CA PRO A 122 -12.77 16.80 3.78
C PRO A 122 -13.41 15.41 3.79
N LEU A 123 -14.55 15.28 4.47
CA LEU A 123 -15.40 14.10 4.46
C LEU A 123 -16.86 14.52 4.26
N LEU A 124 -17.53 13.95 3.25
CA LEU A 124 -18.99 13.97 3.17
C LEU A 124 -19.56 12.68 3.78
N VAL A 125 -20.60 12.82 4.60
CA VAL A 125 -21.39 11.69 5.13
C VAL A 125 -22.80 11.80 4.59
N LEU A 126 -23.22 10.85 3.77
CA LEU A 126 -24.55 10.74 3.20
C LEU A 126 -25.35 9.66 3.94
N SER A 127 -26.52 10.02 4.45
CA SER A 127 -27.41 9.13 5.21
C SER A 127 -28.86 9.61 5.15
N ARG A 128 -29.77 8.74 4.72
CA ARG A 128 -31.23 9.01 4.77
C ARG A 128 -31.75 9.08 6.21
N ASP A 129 -31.12 8.34 7.12
CA ASP A 129 -31.41 8.28 8.55
C ASP A 129 -30.76 9.43 9.34
N ARG A 130 -30.00 10.30 8.65
CA ARG A 130 -29.24 11.43 9.22
C ARG A 130 -28.18 10.99 10.26
N ALA A 131 -27.67 9.77 10.10
CA ALA A 131 -26.69 9.13 10.96
C ALA A 131 -25.26 9.66 10.71
N PHE A 132 -25.02 10.91 11.08
CA PHE A 132 -23.80 11.67 10.74
C PHE A 132 -22.63 11.52 11.73
N THR A 133 -22.64 10.52 12.59
CA THR A 133 -21.53 10.19 13.51
C THR A 133 -21.23 8.69 13.44
N PRO A 134 -20.02 8.23 13.79
CA PRO A 134 -19.67 6.81 13.70
C PRO A 134 -20.63 5.92 14.51
N ALA A 135 -20.91 6.31 15.75
CA ALA A 135 -21.84 5.59 16.64
C ALA A 135 -23.27 5.56 16.07
N ALA A 136 -23.77 6.66 15.49
CA ALA A 136 -25.09 6.70 14.88
C ALA A 136 -25.16 5.82 13.63
N ALA A 137 -24.13 5.84 12.77
CA ALA A 137 -24.07 5.03 11.56
C ALA A 137 -24.03 3.53 11.89
N ILE A 138 -23.18 3.12 12.83
CA ILE A 138 -23.09 1.73 13.33
C ILE A 138 -24.45 1.29 13.92
N ALA A 139 -25.12 2.16 14.68
CA ALA A 139 -26.42 1.86 15.28
C ALA A 139 -27.56 1.66 14.26
N THR A 140 -27.41 2.09 12.99
CA THR A 140 -28.40 1.77 11.94
C THR A 140 -28.40 0.30 11.50
N GLY A 141 -27.30 -0.42 11.72
CA GLY A 141 -27.09 -1.77 11.17
C GLY A 141 -26.99 -1.82 9.64
N LYS A 142 -26.91 -0.68 8.95
CA LYS A 142 -26.69 -0.59 7.49
C LYS A 142 -25.21 -0.72 7.14
N PRO A 143 -24.84 -1.29 5.97
CA PRO A 143 -23.48 -1.22 5.48
C PRO A 143 -23.00 0.24 5.37
N ILE A 144 -21.80 0.48 5.90
CA ILE A 144 -21.08 1.75 5.79
C ILE A 144 -20.05 1.59 4.66
N VAL A 145 -20.16 2.40 3.62
CA VAL A 145 -19.24 2.40 2.46
C VAL A 145 -18.30 3.59 2.55
N LEU A 146 -17.01 3.39 2.35
CA LEU A 146 -16.01 4.46 2.24
C LEU A 146 -15.53 4.56 0.80
N ILE A 147 -15.92 5.62 0.10
CA ILE A 147 -15.47 5.94 -1.25
C ILE A 147 -14.33 6.96 -1.18
N GLN A 148 -13.16 6.55 -1.66
CA GLN A 148 -11.94 7.34 -1.70
C GLN A 148 -11.64 7.81 -3.12
N ASN A 149 -11.20 9.05 -3.25
CA ASN A 149 -10.89 9.69 -4.53
C ASN A 149 -9.62 10.54 -4.39
N GLY A 150 -8.78 10.58 -5.44
CA GLY A 150 -7.61 11.45 -5.45
C GLY A 150 -6.57 11.11 -4.37
N ILE A 151 -6.37 9.82 -4.08
CA ILE A 151 -5.17 9.36 -3.34
C ILE A 151 -3.89 9.60 -4.16
N HIS A 152 -4.00 9.47 -5.49
CA HIS A 152 -3.08 10.04 -6.47
C HIS A 152 -3.82 11.17 -7.19
N SER A 153 -3.60 12.43 -6.83
CA SER A 153 -4.49 13.54 -7.23
C SER A 153 -4.44 13.94 -8.72
N GLY A 154 -3.63 13.26 -9.52
CA GLY A 154 -3.69 13.27 -10.99
C GLY A 154 -4.68 12.26 -11.59
N GLU A 155 -5.35 11.46 -10.74
CA GLU A 155 -6.33 10.41 -11.04
C GLU A 155 -7.58 10.80 -10.24
N ILE A 156 -8.46 11.58 -10.88
CA ILE A 156 -9.36 12.52 -10.17
C ILE A 156 -10.80 12.51 -10.71
N GLU A 157 -11.08 11.69 -11.73
CA GLU A 157 -12.42 11.43 -12.25
C GLU A 157 -13.40 10.96 -11.17
N GLY A 158 -12.92 10.18 -10.20
CA GLY A 158 -13.72 9.69 -9.08
C GLY A 158 -14.29 10.82 -8.22
N LYS A 159 -13.54 11.92 -8.03
CA LYS A 159 -14.04 13.11 -7.34
C LYS A 159 -15.25 13.66 -8.08
N ASP A 160 -15.10 13.96 -9.37
CA ASP A 160 -16.14 14.61 -10.16
C ASP A 160 -17.36 13.70 -10.36
N ALA A 161 -17.15 12.39 -10.51
CA ALA A 161 -18.19 11.37 -10.47
C ALA A 161 -18.95 11.36 -9.13
N CYS A 162 -18.23 11.34 -8.00
CA CYS A 162 -18.84 11.32 -6.68
C CYS A 162 -19.58 12.63 -6.34
N LEU A 163 -19.10 13.79 -6.79
CA LEU A 163 -19.79 15.07 -6.60
C LEU A 163 -21.11 15.13 -7.41
N ALA A 164 -21.08 14.65 -8.67
CA ALA A 164 -22.29 14.53 -9.49
C ALA A 164 -23.29 13.52 -8.89
N LEU A 165 -22.82 12.34 -8.46
CA LEU A 165 -23.67 11.32 -7.84
C LEU A 165 -24.25 11.80 -6.50
N ALA A 166 -23.48 12.50 -5.68
CA ALA A 166 -23.98 13.08 -4.44
C ALA A 166 -25.09 14.11 -4.69
N ARG A 167 -24.96 14.99 -5.70
CA ARG A 167 -26.07 15.84 -6.14
C ARG A 167 -27.29 15.03 -6.55
N ASP A 168 -27.11 13.98 -7.35
CA ASP A 168 -28.23 13.22 -7.91
C ASP A 168 -29.00 12.39 -6.88
N ILE A 169 -28.32 12.00 -5.81
CA ILE A 169 -28.92 11.44 -4.61
C ILE A 169 -29.64 12.51 -3.78
N LEU A 170 -28.97 13.64 -3.49
CA LEU A 170 -29.35 14.55 -2.41
C LEU A 170 -30.28 15.71 -2.84
N VAL A 171 -30.18 16.16 -4.09
CA VAL A 171 -30.72 17.44 -4.57
C VAL A 171 -31.71 17.24 -5.71
N THR A 172 -31.28 16.64 -6.83
CA THR A 172 -32.20 16.34 -7.95
C THR A 172 -33.05 15.10 -7.67
N ARG A 173 -32.61 14.25 -6.73
CA ARG A 173 -33.27 13.03 -6.21
C ARG A 173 -33.53 11.95 -7.25
N THR A 174 -33.00 12.09 -8.47
CA THR A 174 -33.03 11.05 -9.52
C THR A 174 -32.39 9.73 -9.06
N ARG A 175 -31.52 9.79 -8.05
CA ARG A 175 -30.87 8.65 -7.40
C ARG A 175 -31.11 8.58 -5.87
N GLU A 176 -32.12 9.27 -5.29
CA GLU A 176 -32.31 9.33 -3.81
C GLU A 176 -32.31 7.95 -3.13
N ARG A 177 -32.89 6.94 -3.80
CA ARG A 177 -32.99 5.55 -3.32
C ARG A 177 -31.66 4.83 -3.11
N LEU A 178 -30.54 5.35 -3.62
CA LEU A 178 -29.21 4.79 -3.35
C LEU A 178 -28.77 4.92 -1.88
N LEU A 179 -29.52 5.67 -1.04
CA LEU A 179 -29.32 5.72 0.42
C LEU A 179 -30.40 4.97 1.22
N ASP A 180 -31.27 4.17 0.59
CA ASP A 180 -32.36 3.48 1.29
C ASP A 180 -31.80 2.56 2.40
N SER A 181 -30.73 1.81 2.11
CA SER A 181 -30.18 0.76 2.97
C SER A 181 -28.67 0.87 3.26
N VAL A 182 -28.02 2.00 2.97
CA VAL A 182 -26.57 2.21 3.17
C VAL A 182 -26.24 3.59 3.77
N ILE A 183 -25.07 3.68 4.42
CA ILE A 183 -24.42 4.94 4.79
C ILE A 183 -23.20 5.12 3.89
N VAL A 184 -23.05 6.27 3.25
CA VAL A 184 -21.94 6.53 2.32
C VAL A 184 -21.03 7.63 2.84
N LEU A 185 -19.76 7.31 3.03
CA LEU A 185 -18.66 8.20 3.37
C LEU A 185 -17.89 8.51 2.08
N ILE A 186 -17.73 9.78 1.73
CA ILE A 186 -16.99 10.19 0.53
C ILE A 186 -15.83 11.09 0.94
N LEU A 187 -14.61 10.67 0.60
CA LEU A 187 -13.43 11.52 0.58
C LEU A 187 -13.32 12.08 -0.84
N PRO A 188 -13.72 13.34 -1.10
CA PRO A 188 -13.71 13.88 -2.46
C PRO A 188 -12.28 14.13 -2.95
N ILE A 189 -11.36 14.44 -2.04
CA ILE A 189 -9.92 14.53 -2.28
C ILE A 189 -9.24 13.98 -1.03
N PHE A 190 -8.50 12.88 -1.15
CA PHE A 190 -7.71 12.36 -0.03
C PHE A 190 -6.35 13.09 0.08
N SER A 191 -5.56 13.12 -1.00
CA SER A 191 -4.25 13.78 -1.02
C SER A 191 -4.38 15.27 -1.39
N VAL A 192 -4.95 16.07 -0.47
CA VAL A 192 -5.34 17.46 -0.73
C VAL A 192 -4.18 18.38 -1.14
N ASP A 193 -2.98 18.16 -0.62
CA ASP A 193 -1.82 18.98 -0.98
C ASP A 193 -1.22 18.58 -2.33
N ALA A 194 -1.29 17.29 -2.69
CA ALA A 194 -0.92 16.83 -4.02
C ALA A 194 -1.93 17.30 -5.08
N HIS A 195 -3.20 17.49 -4.69
CA HIS A 195 -4.25 18.03 -5.56
C HIS A 195 -3.98 19.49 -5.93
N GLU A 196 -3.66 20.34 -4.95
CA GLU A 196 -3.37 21.75 -5.20
C GLU A 196 -1.97 21.99 -5.80
N ARG A 197 -1.09 20.98 -5.85
CA ARG A 197 0.07 20.95 -6.75
C ARG A 197 -0.38 20.68 -8.20
N THR A 198 -1.23 21.55 -8.73
CA THR A 198 -1.89 21.39 -10.04
C THR A 198 -0.98 21.77 -11.22
N GLY A 199 -1.17 21.11 -12.36
CA GLY A 199 -0.56 21.47 -13.64
C GLY A 199 -0.92 20.50 -14.77
N PRO A 200 -0.92 20.95 -16.05
CA PRO A 200 -1.22 20.10 -17.20
C PRO A 200 -0.21 18.96 -17.40
N TRP A 201 1.03 19.16 -16.98
CA TRP A 201 2.15 18.22 -17.22
C TRP A 201 2.26 17.11 -16.17
N ASN A 202 1.34 17.03 -15.21
CA ASN A 202 1.50 16.18 -14.02
C ASN A 202 1.30 14.66 -14.27
N ARG A 203 0.66 14.26 -15.39
CA ARG A 203 0.45 12.85 -15.75
C ARG A 203 0.55 12.64 -17.27
N ILE A 204 1.79 12.61 -17.78
CA ILE A 204 2.10 12.36 -19.21
C ILE A 204 1.45 11.08 -19.78
N ASN A 205 1.25 10.04 -18.97
CA ASN A 205 0.60 8.79 -19.36
C ASN A 205 -0.96 8.85 -19.35
N GLN A 206 -1.57 10.03 -19.43
CA GLN A 206 -3.04 10.17 -19.33
C GLN A 206 -3.65 11.24 -20.25
N ASN A 207 -4.84 10.95 -20.73
CA ASN A 207 -5.82 11.90 -21.27
C ASN A 207 -6.73 12.41 -20.13
N GLY A 208 -6.19 13.34 -19.32
CA GLY A 208 -6.87 13.93 -18.16
C GLY A 208 -7.59 15.26 -18.46
N PRO A 209 -8.04 16.00 -17.42
CA PRO A 209 -8.52 17.38 -17.58
C PRO A 209 -7.35 18.34 -17.88
N GLU A 210 -7.67 19.57 -18.31
CA GLU A 210 -6.73 20.66 -18.66
C GLU A 210 -5.66 20.95 -17.59
N SER A 211 -5.93 20.62 -16.31
CA SER A 211 -4.94 20.63 -15.22
C SER A 211 -5.38 19.69 -14.10
N MET A 212 -4.44 18.94 -13.52
CA MET A 212 -4.69 17.92 -12.49
C MET A 212 -3.58 17.91 -11.44
N GLY A 213 -3.79 17.26 -10.30
CA GLY A 213 -2.82 17.18 -9.21
C GLY A 213 -1.64 16.24 -9.48
N TRP A 214 -0.71 16.17 -8.53
CA TRP A 214 0.46 15.29 -8.55
C TRP A 214 0.15 13.90 -7.94
N ARG A 215 1.03 12.91 -8.18
CA ARG A 215 0.86 11.54 -7.67
C ARG A 215 1.17 11.39 -6.17
N ALA A 216 2.19 12.10 -5.70
CA ALA A 216 2.72 11.96 -4.33
C ALA A 216 2.44 13.21 -3.48
N SER A 217 2.49 13.04 -2.16
CA SER A 217 2.49 14.14 -1.19
C SER A 217 3.64 15.14 -1.42
N PRO A 218 3.60 16.36 -0.84
CA PRO A 218 4.68 17.34 -0.95
C PRO A 218 6.05 16.84 -0.49
N ILE A 219 6.10 15.87 0.44
CA ILE A 219 7.32 15.22 0.94
C ILE A 219 7.75 13.99 0.12
N GLY A 220 7.08 13.71 -1.01
CA GLY A 220 7.43 12.62 -1.93
C GLY A 220 6.81 11.26 -1.60
N LEU A 221 6.16 11.08 -0.44
CA LEU A 221 5.48 9.83 -0.09
C LEU A 221 4.21 9.61 -0.91
N ASN A 222 4.00 8.36 -1.33
CA ASN A 222 2.83 7.85 -2.02
C ASN A 222 1.83 7.27 -1.00
N MET A 223 0.66 7.90 -0.85
CA MET A 223 -0.35 7.46 0.11
C MET A 223 -0.89 6.06 -0.18
N ASN A 224 -0.95 5.61 -1.44
CA ASN A 224 -1.29 4.22 -1.79
C ASN A 224 -0.08 3.26 -1.65
N ARG A 225 0.88 3.61 -0.79
CA ARG A 225 1.90 2.73 -0.20
C ARG A 225 2.02 2.95 1.33
N ASP A 226 1.13 3.74 1.92
CA ASP A 226 1.24 4.25 3.28
C ASP A 226 0.29 3.54 4.28
N TYR A 227 -0.58 2.64 3.81
CA TYR A 227 -1.64 2.04 4.67
C TYR A 227 -1.12 1.22 5.86
N MET A 228 0.12 0.73 5.84
CA MET A 228 0.73 -0.06 6.92
C MET A 228 1.80 0.68 7.73
N LYS A 229 2.53 1.60 7.09
CA LYS A 229 3.56 2.41 7.78
C LYS A 229 2.99 3.71 8.34
N VAL A 230 1.90 4.23 7.78
CA VAL A 230 1.04 5.31 8.32
C VAL A 230 1.87 6.55 8.71
N GLU A 231 2.51 7.18 7.72
CA GLU A 231 3.49 8.25 7.94
C GLU A 231 2.96 9.62 7.52
N THR A 232 2.18 9.70 6.45
CA THR A 232 1.53 10.95 6.04
C THR A 232 0.45 11.37 7.06
N PRO A 233 0.32 12.66 7.43
CA PRO A 233 -0.72 13.12 8.36
C PRO A 233 -2.13 12.84 7.84
N GLU A 234 -2.29 12.79 6.51
CA GLU A 234 -3.52 12.38 5.84
C GLU A 234 -3.87 10.92 6.14
N MET A 235 -2.91 9.98 6.00
CA MET A 235 -3.15 8.57 6.33
C MET A 235 -3.35 8.35 7.84
N GLN A 236 -2.59 9.06 8.69
CA GLN A 236 -2.78 9.02 10.14
C GLN A 236 -4.21 9.46 10.52
N ALA A 237 -4.71 10.55 9.92
CA ALA A 237 -6.07 11.03 10.15
C ALA A 237 -7.13 10.09 9.56
N LEU A 238 -6.91 9.55 8.35
CA LEU A 238 -7.80 8.61 7.69
C LEU A 238 -8.03 7.37 8.55
N LEU A 239 -6.96 6.72 9.00
CA LEU A 239 -7.08 5.50 9.79
C LEU A 239 -7.68 5.79 11.16
N SER A 240 -7.09 6.70 11.94
CA SER A 240 -7.46 6.91 13.35
C SER A 240 -8.81 7.59 13.58
N ARG A 241 -9.33 8.35 12.60
CA ARG A 241 -10.55 9.17 12.76
C ARG A 241 -11.67 8.82 11.78
N VAL A 242 -11.38 8.13 10.69
CA VAL A 242 -12.41 7.62 9.76
C VAL A 242 -12.48 6.10 9.82
N PHE A 243 -11.43 5.38 9.39
CA PHE A 243 -11.49 3.93 9.22
C PHE A 243 -11.78 3.18 10.54
N THR A 244 -11.01 3.45 11.61
CA THR A 244 -11.13 2.76 12.90
C THR A 244 -12.21 3.33 13.83
N GLN A 245 -12.93 4.37 13.39
CA GLN A 245 -14.07 4.94 14.11
C GLN A 245 -15.40 4.48 13.49
N TRP A 246 -15.51 4.59 12.16
CA TRP A 246 -16.73 4.25 11.41
C TRP A 246 -16.79 2.77 11.03
N TRP A 247 -15.66 2.08 10.99
CA TRP A 247 -15.54 0.68 10.54
C TRP A 247 -16.31 0.43 9.24
N PRO A 248 -15.84 0.98 8.10
CA PRO A 248 -16.47 0.73 6.81
C PRO A 248 -16.48 -0.77 6.50
N HIS A 249 -17.56 -1.22 5.89
CA HIS A 249 -17.76 -2.61 5.49
C HIS A 249 -17.14 -2.87 4.10
N LEU A 250 -17.16 -1.84 3.25
CA LEU A 250 -16.54 -1.78 1.95
C LEU A 250 -15.73 -0.47 1.83
N LEU A 251 -14.47 -0.57 1.38
CA LEU A 251 -13.70 0.54 0.84
C LEU A 251 -13.75 0.47 -0.69
N VAL A 252 -13.98 1.60 -1.36
CA VAL A 252 -13.88 1.74 -2.83
C VAL A 252 -12.87 2.83 -3.12
N ASP A 253 -11.80 2.52 -3.87
CA ASP A 253 -10.76 3.49 -4.20
C ASP A 253 -10.73 3.76 -5.71
N ASN A 254 -10.87 5.03 -6.10
CA ASN A 254 -11.06 5.43 -7.50
C ASN A 254 -9.76 5.99 -8.12
N HIS A 255 -9.30 5.33 -9.17
CA HIS A 255 -7.98 5.47 -9.79
C HIS A 255 -8.04 5.48 -11.34
N THR A 256 -6.87 5.67 -11.97
CA THR A 256 -6.68 5.57 -13.43
C THR A 256 -5.44 4.76 -13.78
N THR A 257 -5.60 3.80 -14.69
CA THR A 257 -4.61 2.78 -14.99
C THR A 257 -3.40 3.38 -15.74
N ASN A 258 -2.26 2.70 -15.71
CA ASN A 258 -1.16 2.97 -16.63
C ASN A 258 -0.80 1.65 -17.32
N GLY A 259 -0.59 1.66 -18.64
CA GLY A 259 -0.43 0.43 -19.42
C GLY A 259 -0.59 0.68 -20.92
N ALA A 260 -1.26 -0.24 -21.60
CA ALA A 260 -1.56 -0.19 -23.04
C ALA A 260 -2.93 0.47 -23.35
N ASP A 261 -3.29 0.54 -24.64
CA ASP A 261 -4.64 0.87 -25.10
C ASP A 261 -5.50 -0.40 -25.32
N TYR A 262 -6.79 -0.31 -25.00
CA TYR A 262 -7.77 -1.38 -25.16
C TYR A 262 -9.22 -0.82 -25.22
N GLN A 263 -10.21 -1.64 -25.57
CA GLN A 263 -11.61 -1.18 -25.62
C GLN A 263 -12.25 -1.04 -24.24
N HIS A 264 -11.76 -1.78 -23.23
CA HIS A 264 -12.25 -1.69 -21.85
C HIS A 264 -12.07 -0.28 -21.30
N ASP A 265 -13.16 0.43 -21.02
CA ASP A 265 -13.13 1.80 -20.48
C ASP A 265 -13.01 1.83 -18.94
N LEU A 266 -13.39 0.73 -18.30
CA LEU A 266 -13.28 0.46 -16.88
C LEU A 266 -12.55 -0.86 -16.62
N THR A 267 -11.67 -0.86 -15.64
CA THR A 267 -11.15 -2.09 -15.01
C THR A 267 -11.38 -2.06 -13.50
N TYR A 268 -11.30 -3.23 -12.86
CA TYR A 268 -11.47 -3.36 -11.41
C TYR A 268 -10.53 -4.42 -10.81
N SER A 269 -10.19 -4.28 -9.54
CA SER A 269 -9.55 -5.35 -8.77
C SER A 269 -10.21 -5.53 -7.40
N VAL A 270 -10.31 -6.79 -6.99
CA VAL A 270 -10.69 -7.24 -5.64
C VAL A 270 -9.65 -8.27 -5.21
N ASN A 271 -9.28 -8.28 -3.93
CA ASN A 271 -8.33 -9.27 -3.44
C ASN A 271 -8.98 -10.65 -3.31
N HIS A 272 -8.20 -11.71 -3.54
CA HIS A 272 -8.65 -13.11 -3.46
C HIS A 272 -7.52 -14.01 -2.96
N GLY A 273 -7.85 -15.29 -2.78
CA GLY A 273 -6.89 -16.31 -2.40
C GLY A 273 -6.51 -16.26 -0.91
N PRO A 274 -5.43 -16.97 -0.52
CA PRO A 274 -5.16 -17.32 0.88
C PRO A 274 -4.91 -16.18 1.89
N VAL A 275 -4.78 -14.93 1.43
CA VAL A 275 -4.64 -13.73 2.27
C VAL A 275 -5.98 -13.06 2.62
N VAL A 276 -7.08 -13.45 1.98
CA VAL A 276 -8.42 -12.88 2.20
C VAL A 276 -9.25 -13.81 3.09
N PRO A 277 -9.96 -13.30 4.11
CA PRO A 277 -10.93 -14.09 4.84
C PRO A 277 -12.06 -14.59 3.93
N ARG A 278 -12.35 -15.90 3.99
CA ARG A 278 -13.27 -16.57 3.07
C ARG A 278 -14.67 -15.94 2.96
N PRO A 279 -15.30 -15.40 4.02
CA PRO A 279 -16.59 -14.71 3.89
C PRO A 279 -16.53 -13.48 2.99
N ILE A 280 -15.44 -12.71 3.06
CA ILE A 280 -15.22 -11.51 2.25
C ILE A 280 -14.85 -11.88 0.81
N GLU A 281 -14.03 -12.90 0.61
CA GLU A 281 -13.75 -13.47 -0.72
C GLU A 281 -15.05 -13.91 -1.42
N ARG A 282 -15.87 -14.76 -0.77
CA ARG A 282 -17.19 -15.18 -1.29
C ARG A 282 -18.07 -13.99 -1.66
N TRP A 283 -18.13 -12.96 -0.79
CA TRP A 283 -18.94 -11.78 -1.07
C TRP A 283 -18.41 -10.99 -2.27
N MET A 284 -17.10 -10.79 -2.41
CA MET A 284 -16.54 -10.03 -3.53
C MET A 284 -16.73 -10.75 -4.87
N THR A 285 -16.56 -12.08 -4.94
CA THR A 285 -16.88 -12.85 -6.15
C THR A 285 -18.34 -12.69 -6.57
N HIS A 286 -19.27 -12.95 -5.64
CA HIS A 286 -20.70 -12.96 -5.97
C HIS A 286 -21.33 -11.57 -6.11
N ALA A 287 -20.88 -10.56 -5.35
CA ALA A 287 -21.42 -9.21 -5.45
C ALA A 287 -20.71 -8.40 -6.54
N VAL A 288 -19.37 -8.43 -6.60
CA VAL A 288 -18.60 -7.64 -7.55
C VAL A 288 -18.53 -8.35 -8.89
N SER A 289 -17.70 -9.39 -9.00
CA SER A 289 -17.30 -10.02 -10.26
C SER A 289 -18.48 -10.57 -11.08
N GLU A 290 -19.52 -11.07 -10.41
CA GLU A 290 -20.78 -11.49 -11.04
C GLU A 290 -21.74 -10.31 -11.26
N ARG A 291 -22.20 -9.65 -10.18
CA ARG A 291 -23.46 -8.85 -10.22
C ARG A 291 -23.28 -7.35 -10.48
N ILE A 292 -22.30 -6.70 -9.85
CA ILE A 292 -21.99 -5.27 -10.11
C ILE A 292 -21.40 -5.13 -11.51
N ILE A 293 -20.53 -6.05 -11.92
CA ILE A 293 -19.91 -6.04 -13.25
C ILE A 293 -20.93 -6.24 -14.36
N GLU A 294 -21.89 -7.16 -14.21
CA GLU A 294 -22.96 -7.33 -15.20
C GLU A 294 -23.91 -6.12 -15.24
N ARG A 295 -24.24 -5.51 -14.09
CA ARG A 295 -25.02 -4.25 -14.09
C ARG A 295 -24.28 -3.11 -14.77
N THR A 296 -22.96 -3.08 -14.65
CA THR A 296 -22.09 -2.08 -15.30
C THR A 296 -22.02 -2.31 -16.83
N ARG A 297 -22.02 -3.57 -17.30
CA ARG A 297 -22.22 -3.89 -18.73
C ARG A 297 -23.57 -3.41 -19.25
N ALA A 298 -24.65 -3.63 -18.48
CA ALA A 298 -25.99 -3.15 -18.83
C ALA A 298 -26.10 -1.61 -18.92
N MET A 299 -25.16 -0.86 -18.32
CA MET A 299 -25.02 0.61 -18.43
C MET A 299 -24.16 1.05 -19.64
N GLY A 300 -23.73 0.11 -20.49
CA GLY A 300 -22.99 0.36 -21.73
C GLY A 300 -21.46 0.35 -21.63
N HIS A 301 -20.90 -0.09 -20.49
CA HIS A 301 -19.46 -0.15 -20.25
C HIS A 301 -18.87 -1.52 -20.59
N LEU A 302 -17.54 -1.60 -20.73
CA LEU A 302 -16.80 -2.83 -21.01
C LEU A 302 -15.88 -3.24 -19.84
N PRO A 303 -16.41 -3.51 -18.63
CA PRO A 303 -15.60 -3.81 -17.45
C PRO A 303 -14.80 -5.12 -17.56
N ALA A 304 -13.51 -5.04 -17.20
CA ALA A 304 -12.57 -6.16 -17.11
C ALA A 304 -11.85 -6.21 -15.74
N PRO A 305 -11.30 -7.37 -15.31
CA PRO A 305 -10.30 -7.42 -14.24
C PRO A 305 -9.09 -6.52 -14.57
N TYR A 306 -8.37 -6.05 -13.55
CA TYR A 306 -7.23 -5.15 -13.73
C TYR A 306 -6.13 -5.73 -14.63
N LEU A 307 -5.79 -5.01 -15.69
CA LEU A 307 -5.02 -5.51 -16.84
C LEU A 307 -3.51 -5.31 -16.66
N SER A 308 -2.92 -6.03 -15.70
CA SER A 308 -1.46 -6.12 -15.54
C SER A 308 -0.88 -7.21 -16.45
N PHE A 309 -0.34 -6.85 -17.62
CA PHE A 309 0.27 -7.82 -18.54
C PHE A 309 1.56 -8.42 -18.00
N LYS A 310 1.82 -9.70 -18.31
CA LYS A 310 2.98 -10.46 -17.80
C LYS A 310 4.31 -9.88 -18.32
N ASP A 311 4.36 -9.57 -19.62
CA ASP A 311 5.54 -9.03 -20.29
C ASP A 311 5.25 -7.63 -20.88
N GLY A 312 5.39 -6.61 -20.02
CA GLY A 312 5.42 -5.20 -20.41
C GLY A 312 4.08 -4.63 -20.87
N SER A 313 3.79 -4.71 -22.17
CA SER A 313 2.61 -4.10 -22.81
C SER A 313 1.90 -5.01 -23.81
N ASP A 314 2.34 -6.26 -23.97
CA ASP A 314 1.73 -7.20 -24.89
C ASP A 314 0.70 -8.09 -24.17
N PRO A 315 -0.62 -7.94 -24.46
CA PRO A 315 -1.65 -8.77 -23.85
C PRO A 315 -1.51 -10.26 -24.16
N ARG A 316 -0.79 -10.65 -25.22
CA ARG A 316 -0.52 -12.06 -25.58
C ARG A 316 0.38 -12.77 -24.57
N SER A 317 1.13 -12.02 -23.76
CA SER A 317 1.86 -12.56 -22.60
C SER A 317 0.95 -13.04 -21.47
N GLY A 318 -0.34 -12.67 -21.53
CA GLY A 318 -1.34 -12.92 -20.51
C GLY A 318 -1.39 -11.84 -19.44
N ILE A 319 -2.44 -11.88 -18.63
CA ILE A 319 -2.73 -10.95 -17.54
C ILE A 319 -2.39 -11.65 -16.22
N VAL A 320 -1.57 -11.03 -15.38
CA VAL A 320 -1.22 -11.51 -14.05
C VAL A 320 -2.06 -10.77 -13.02
N ASP A 321 -3.00 -11.48 -12.40
CA ASP A 321 -3.78 -10.95 -11.29
C ASP A 321 -3.10 -11.37 -9.98
N SER A 322 -2.66 -10.37 -9.20
CA SER A 322 -1.92 -10.53 -7.95
C SER A 322 -2.61 -9.75 -6.84
N PRO A 323 -2.89 -10.38 -5.68
CA PRO A 323 -3.42 -9.66 -4.53
C PRO A 323 -2.54 -8.46 -4.16
N SER A 324 -3.19 -7.31 -3.99
CA SER A 324 -2.56 -6.07 -3.55
C SER A 324 -2.03 -6.24 -2.13
N ALA A 325 -0.75 -5.96 -1.93
CA ALA A 325 -0.11 -6.08 -0.63
C ALA A 325 -0.73 -5.13 0.42
N PRO A 326 -0.60 -5.40 1.74
CA PRO A 326 -1.23 -4.60 2.80
C PRO A 326 -0.91 -3.09 2.77
N ARG A 327 0.21 -2.65 2.18
CA ARG A 327 0.52 -1.21 1.97
C ARG A 327 -0.47 -0.46 1.08
N PHE A 328 -1.31 -1.16 0.32
CA PHE A 328 -2.29 -0.61 -0.63
C PHE A 328 -3.69 -0.49 -0.01
N SER A 329 -4.48 0.45 -0.52
CA SER A 329 -5.87 0.73 -0.12
C SER A 329 -6.81 -0.47 -0.20
N THR A 330 -6.57 -1.41 -1.12
CA THR A 330 -7.34 -2.65 -1.24
C THR A 330 -6.76 -3.82 -0.45
N GLY A 331 -5.45 -3.88 -0.26
CA GLY A 331 -4.77 -4.93 0.52
C GLY A 331 -5.03 -4.82 2.02
N TYR A 332 -5.26 -3.60 2.50
CA TYR A 332 -5.45 -3.30 3.92
C TYR A 332 -6.82 -3.75 4.51
N PRO A 333 -7.99 -3.45 3.91
CA PRO A 333 -9.29 -3.79 4.51
C PRO A 333 -9.55 -5.29 4.74
N PRO A 334 -9.09 -6.23 3.87
CA PRO A 334 -9.19 -7.67 4.14
C PRO A 334 -8.55 -8.12 5.46
N LEU A 335 -7.50 -7.43 5.93
CA LEU A 335 -6.88 -7.73 7.23
C LEU A 335 -7.77 -7.33 8.43
N HIS A 336 -8.76 -6.46 8.22
CA HIS A 336 -9.82 -6.14 9.18
C HIS A 336 -11.10 -6.96 8.94
N GLY A 337 -11.07 -7.93 8.02
CA GLY A 337 -12.26 -8.67 7.61
C GLY A 337 -13.26 -7.83 6.83
N ARG A 338 -12.81 -6.79 6.12
CA ARG A 338 -13.65 -5.85 5.35
C ARG A 338 -13.38 -5.97 3.85
N ALA A 339 -14.39 -5.70 3.02
CA ALA A 339 -14.27 -5.77 1.57
C ALA A 339 -13.53 -4.54 1.01
N ALA A 340 -12.89 -4.69 -0.15
CA ALA A 340 -12.30 -3.59 -0.88
C ALA A 340 -12.44 -3.76 -2.40
N ILE A 341 -12.70 -2.67 -3.11
CA ILE A 341 -12.74 -2.59 -4.58
C ILE A 341 -11.80 -1.48 -5.02
N LEU A 342 -10.89 -1.80 -5.94
CA LEU A 342 -10.14 -0.83 -6.73
C LEU A 342 -10.93 -0.56 -8.02
N THR A 343 -11.29 0.69 -8.27
CA THR A 343 -11.90 1.17 -9.53
C THR A 343 -10.82 1.82 -10.38
N GLU A 344 -10.61 1.36 -11.60
CA GLU A 344 -9.44 1.71 -12.40
C GLU A 344 -9.86 2.05 -13.84
N THR A 345 -10.10 3.33 -14.12
CA THR A 345 -10.55 3.74 -15.47
C THR A 345 -9.39 3.80 -16.47
N HIS A 346 -9.70 3.62 -17.76
CA HIS A 346 -8.68 3.59 -18.79
C HIS A 346 -8.19 4.99 -19.17
N MET A 347 -6.92 5.26 -18.85
CA MET A 347 -6.27 6.57 -18.93
C MET A 347 -6.27 7.29 -20.29
N LEU A 348 -6.29 6.57 -21.41
CA LEU A 348 -6.22 7.19 -22.74
C LEU A 348 -7.60 7.63 -23.25
N LYS A 349 -8.68 7.08 -22.68
CA LYS A 349 -10.04 7.46 -23.04
C LYS A 349 -10.35 8.87 -22.52
N PRO A 350 -11.23 9.63 -23.19
CA PRO A 350 -11.55 11.00 -22.79
C PRO A 350 -12.01 11.10 -21.33
N TYR A 351 -11.61 12.17 -20.62
CA TYR A 351 -11.95 12.38 -19.21
C TYR A 351 -13.47 12.31 -18.94
N ALA A 352 -14.31 12.73 -19.88
CA ALA A 352 -15.77 12.58 -19.81
C ALA A 352 -16.21 11.11 -19.66
N ASN A 353 -15.64 10.20 -20.46
CA ASN A 353 -15.96 8.77 -20.44
C ASN A 353 -15.50 8.15 -19.12
N ARG A 354 -14.32 8.54 -18.64
CA ARG A 354 -13.76 8.10 -17.35
C ARG A 354 -14.64 8.51 -16.18
N VAL A 355 -15.10 9.77 -16.14
CA VAL A 355 -16.03 10.25 -15.11
C VAL A 355 -17.38 9.51 -15.18
N LYS A 356 -17.93 9.24 -16.39
CA LYS A 356 -19.14 8.41 -16.54
C LYS A 356 -18.92 7.00 -16.01
N ALA A 357 -17.82 6.33 -16.39
CA ALA A 357 -17.51 4.98 -15.97
C ALA A 357 -17.39 4.85 -14.44
N THR A 358 -16.72 5.79 -13.78
CA THR A 358 -16.70 5.81 -12.30
C THR A 358 -18.09 6.09 -11.71
N TYR A 359 -18.86 7.04 -12.26
CA TYR A 359 -20.21 7.36 -11.78
C TYR A 359 -21.13 6.12 -11.83
N ASP A 360 -21.22 5.47 -13.00
CA ASP A 360 -22.13 4.33 -13.20
C ASP A 360 -21.65 3.08 -12.46
N PHE A 361 -20.33 2.90 -12.25
CA PHE A 361 -19.81 1.86 -11.36
C PHE A 361 -20.16 2.13 -9.88
N MET A 362 -20.07 3.38 -9.40
CA MET A 362 -20.52 3.74 -8.05
C MET A 362 -22.03 3.52 -7.89
N VAL A 363 -22.83 3.86 -8.91
CA VAL A 363 -24.27 3.55 -8.95
C VAL A 363 -24.49 2.03 -8.84
N ALA A 364 -23.82 1.22 -9.67
CA ALA A 364 -23.98 -0.23 -9.64
C ALA A 364 -23.59 -0.86 -8.28
N ILE A 365 -22.52 -0.37 -7.63
CA ILE A 365 -22.13 -0.77 -6.26
C ILE A 365 -23.25 -0.43 -5.25
N LEU A 366 -23.75 0.81 -5.26
CA LEU A 366 -24.79 1.23 -4.31
C LEU A 366 -26.13 0.51 -4.58
N GLU A 367 -26.51 0.28 -5.83
CA GLU A 367 -27.69 -0.51 -6.20
C GLU A 367 -27.58 -1.97 -5.71
N GLU A 368 -26.38 -2.56 -5.73
CA GLU A 368 -26.16 -3.92 -5.22
C GLU A 368 -26.31 -3.99 -3.70
N LEU A 369 -25.72 -3.03 -2.98
CA LEU A 369 -25.84 -2.95 -1.53
C LEU A 369 -27.28 -2.62 -1.09
N ASN A 370 -28.04 -1.85 -1.88
CA ASN A 370 -29.47 -1.62 -1.59
C ASN A 370 -30.34 -2.84 -1.92
N ALA A 371 -29.97 -3.66 -2.91
CA ALA A 371 -30.66 -4.92 -3.21
C ALA A 371 -30.41 -6.00 -2.15
N ARG A 372 -29.20 -6.05 -1.57
CA ARG A 372 -28.76 -7.12 -0.64
C ARG A 372 -28.06 -6.57 0.63
N PRO A 373 -28.69 -5.65 1.39
CA PRO A 373 -28.01 -4.86 2.44
C PRO A 373 -27.49 -5.64 3.64
N ARG A 374 -27.85 -6.92 3.77
CA ARG A 374 -27.36 -7.79 4.85
C ARG A 374 -26.24 -8.74 4.44
N GLU A 375 -25.94 -8.91 3.14
CA GLU A 375 -24.90 -9.85 2.70
C GLU A 375 -23.51 -9.39 3.11
N LEU A 376 -23.13 -8.15 2.76
CA LEU A 376 -21.82 -7.60 3.14
C LEU A 376 -21.66 -7.50 4.66
N ALA A 377 -22.70 -7.08 5.38
CA ALA A 377 -22.67 -6.98 6.84
C ALA A 377 -22.49 -8.35 7.52
N ARG A 378 -23.07 -9.42 6.97
CA ARG A 378 -22.85 -10.80 7.43
C ARG A 378 -21.46 -11.29 7.09
N ALA A 379 -20.97 -11.08 5.86
CA ALA A 379 -19.62 -11.46 5.46
C ALA A 379 -18.54 -10.82 6.36
N VAL A 380 -18.72 -9.54 6.72
CA VAL A 380 -17.88 -8.85 7.71
C VAL A 380 -17.97 -9.53 9.08
N ALA A 381 -19.16 -9.74 9.63
CA ALA A 381 -19.32 -10.34 10.96
C ALA A 381 -18.81 -11.80 11.05
N GLU A 382 -19.02 -12.60 9.99
CA GLU A 382 -18.44 -13.94 9.83
C GLU A 382 -16.91 -13.87 9.83
N SER A 383 -16.33 -12.94 9.06
CA SER A 383 -14.88 -12.77 8.96
C SER A 383 -14.24 -12.34 10.29
N GLU A 384 -14.85 -11.40 11.00
CA GLU A 384 -14.34 -10.98 12.32
C GLU A 384 -14.42 -12.12 13.35
N ALA A 385 -15.49 -12.94 13.28
CA ALA A 385 -15.63 -14.14 14.10
C ALA A 385 -14.59 -15.23 13.74
N GLU A 386 -14.29 -15.46 12.45
CA GLU A 386 -13.23 -16.38 12.02
C GLU A 386 -11.85 -15.96 12.59
N ILE A 387 -11.50 -14.67 12.48
CA ILE A 387 -10.21 -14.13 12.98
C ILE A 387 -10.12 -14.28 14.51
N VAL A 388 -11.16 -13.89 15.25
CA VAL A 388 -11.21 -14.03 16.72
C VAL A 388 -11.13 -15.50 17.15
N THR A 389 -11.81 -16.40 16.43
CA THR A 389 -11.82 -17.84 16.74
C THR A 389 -10.44 -18.46 16.52
N ARG A 390 -9.75 -18.12 15.43
CA ARG A 390 -8.38 -18.60 15.16
C ARG A 390 -7.38 -18.15 16.25
N GLY A 391 -7.55 -16.97 16.83
CA GLY A 391 -6.76 -16.52 17.99
C GLY A 391 -6.96 -17.36 19.26
N ARG A 392 -8.10 -18.06 19.38
CA ARG A 392 -8.48 -18.89 20.55
C ARG A 392 -8.26 -20.38 20.36
N GLU A 393 -8.32 -20.89 19.13
CA GLU A 393 -8.14 -22.30 18.75
C GLU A 393 -6.92 -22.94 19.46
N ALA A 394 -7.13 -24.06 20.15
CA ALA A 394 -6.08 -24.76 20.89
C ALA A 394 -5.14 -25.55 19.97
N VAL A 395 -5.63 -26.00 18.82
CA VAL A 395 -4.86 -26.79 17.84
C VAL A 395 -3.94 -25.85 17.03
N THR A 396 -2.65 -25.87 17.34
CA THR A 396 -1.67 -24.94 16.77
C THR A 396 -1.56 -25.00 15.24
N SER A 397 -1.75 -26.16 14.61
CA SER A 397 -1.75 -26.29 13.13
C SER A 397 -2.95 -25.64 12.43
N ARG A 398 -3.99 -25.24 13.17
CA ARG A 398 -5.11 -24.45 12.65
C ARG A 398 -4.92 -22.94 12.83
N ARG A 399 -3.77 -22.53 13.38
CA ARG A 399 -3.36 -21.12 13.59
C ARG A 399 -2.42 -20.60 12.49
N ASP A 400 -2.23 -21.32 11.39
CA ASP A 400 -1.38 -20.85 10.31
C ASP A 400 -2.06 -19.69 9.53
N VAL A 401 -1.28 -18.64 9.27
CA VAL A 401 -1.72 -17.40 8.61
C VAL A 401 -0.77 -17.09 7.47
N VAL A 402 -1.32 -16.80 6.30
CA VAL A 402 -0.56 -16.41 5.11
C VAL A 402 -0.29 -14.90 5.15
N LEU A 403 0.98 -14.50 5.11
CA LEU A 403 1.39 -13.09 5.08
C LEU A 403 1.73 -12.59 3.67
N ALA A 404 1.97 -13.50 2.73
CA ALA A 404 2.30 -13.21 1.34
C ALA A 404 1.92 -14.38 0.41
N THR A 405 1.56 -14.06 -0.83
CA THR A 405 1.30 -15.03 -1.91
C THR A 405 2.08 -14.66 -3.17
N THR A 406 1.99 -15.51 -4.19
CA THR A 406 2.36 -15.19 -5.58
C THR A 406 1.46 -15.98 -6.54
N SER A 407 1.20 -15.44 -7.73
CA SER A 407 0.41 -16.12 -8.76
C SER A 407 1.13 -17.39 -9.25
N THR A 408 0.34 -18.41 -9.58
CA THR A 408 0.80 -19.63 -10.23
C THR A 408 0.75 -19.49 -11.75
N ASP A 409 1.46 -20.35 -12.47
CA ASP A 409 1.38 -20.43 -13.93
C ASP A 409 0.10 -21.15 -14.43
N SER A 410 -0.85 -21.42 -13.54
CA SER A 410 -2.21 -21.84 -13.91
C SER A 410 -2.97 -20.62 -14.44
N ALA A 411 -3.54 -20.75 -15.63
CA ALA A 411 -4.26 -19.68 -16.31
C ALA A 411 -5.60 -20.16 -16.86
N GLU A 412 -6.57 -19.25 -16.87
CA GLU A 412 -7.85 -19.41 -17.57
C GLU A 412 -7.88 -18.54 -18.84
N SER A 413 -8.79 -18.84 -19.77
CA SER A 413 -8.93 -18.09 -21.03
C SER A 413 -9.80 -16.85 -20.84
N PHE A 414 -9.19 -15.66 -20.84
CA PHE A 414 -9.90 -14.39 -20.71
C PHE A 414 -10.25 -13.77 -22.08
N PRO A 415 -11.53 -13.38 -22.34
CA PRO A 415 -11.95 -12.71 -23.57
C PRO A 415 -11.60 -11.21 -23.55
N TYR A 416 -10.35 -10.91 -23.92
CA TYR A 416 -9.79 -9.57 -23.99
C TYR A 416 -10.35 -8.79 -25.19
N ARG A 417 -10.77 -7.54 -24.94
CA ARG A 417 -11.23 -6.58 -25.96
C ARG A 417 -10.15 -5.51 -26.16
N GLY A 418 -9.16 -5.82 -26.99
CA GLY A 418 -8.03 -4.94 -27.29
C GLY A 418 -8.29 -3.97 -28.45
N VAL A 419 -7.28 -3.17 -28.78
CA VAL A 419 -7.19 -2.49 -30.09
C VAL A 419 -5.99 -3.04 -30.86
N GLU A 420 -6.01 -2.92 -32.18
CA GLU A 420 -4.88 -3.25 -33.05
C GLU A 420 -3.62 -2.57 -32.51
N THR A 421 -2.58 -3.35 -32.27
CA THR A 421 -1.30 -2.85 -31.76
C THR A 421 -0.18 -3.37 -32.65
N ARG A 422 0.65 -2.46 -33.16
CA ARG A 422 1.87 -2.79 -33.91
C ARG A 422 3.09 -2.50 -33.03
N TRP A 423 4.12 -3.31 -33.16
CA TRP A 423 5.33 -3.21 -32.34
C TRP A 423 6.52 -2.81 -33.22
N GLU A 424 7.02 -1.60 -33.02
CA GLU A 424 8.05 -0.99 -33.88
C GLU A 424 9.32 -0.71 -33.07
N THR A 425 10.49 -0.99 -33.64
CA THR A 425 11.78 -0.73 -32.96
C THR A 425 12.06 0.76 -32.94
N SER A 426 11.99 1.38 -31.77
CA SER A 426 12.20 2.82 -31.62
C SER A 426 13.69 3.16 -31.71
N PRO A 427 14.10 4.12 -32.57
CA PRO A 427 15.48 4.58 -32.63
C PRO A 427 15.90 5.41 -31.39
N ILE A 428 14.95 5.77 -30.52
CA ILE A 428 15.20 6.54 -29.30
C ILE A 428 15.52 5.60 -28.12
N THR A 429 14.79 4.48 -27.99
CA THR A 429 14.99 3.53 -26.88
C THR A 429 15.85 2.33 -27.25
N GLY A 430 16.06 2.07 -28.54
CA GLY A 430 16.66 0.83 -29.05
C GLY A 430 15.79 -0.42 -28.86
N ALA A 431 14.59 -0.27 -28.32
CA ALA A 431 13.68 -1.35 -27.95
C ALA A 431 12.39 -1.29 -28.79
N SER A 432 11.63 -2.39 -28.79
CA SER A 432 10.30 -2.42 -29.39
C SER A 432 9.30 -1.62 -28.54
N VAL A 433 8.50 -0.79 -29.20
CA VAL A 433 7.49 0.09 -28.58
C VAL A 433 6.13 -0.19 -29.22
N PRO A 434 5.04 -0.31 -28.42
CA PRO A 434 3.69 -0.45 -28.97
C PRO A 434 3.21 0.87 -29.57
N HIS A 435 2.64 0.78 -30.77
CA HIS A 435 1.85 1.84 -31.40
C HIS A 435 0.41 1.33 -31.53
N PHE A 436 -0.53 2.01 -30.87
CA PHE A 436 -1.94 1.65 -30.86
C PHE A 436 -2.64 2.23 -32.09
N GLY A 437 -3.27 1.35 -32.87
CA GLY A 437 -4.24 1.71 -33.89
C GLY A 437 -5.62 1.92 -33.28
N THR A 438 -6.61 2.20 -34.14
CA THR A 438 -8.00 2.38 -33.71
C THR A 438 -8.82 1.09 -33.80
N ALA A 439 -8.55 0.22 -34.77
CA ALA A 439 -9.37 -0.95 -35.05
C ALA A 439 -9.52 -1.88 -33.83
N PRO A 440 -10.72 -2.40 -33.53
CA PRO A 440 -10.92 -3.33 -32.42
C PRO A 440 -10.22 -4.66 -32.70
N TRP A 441 -9.52 -5.19 -31.70
CA TRP A 441 -8.85 -6.50 -31.77
C TRP A 441 -9.21 -7.34 -30.56
N ASP A 442 -10.18 -8.23 -30.74
CA ASP A 442 -10.66 -9.14 -29.71
C ASP A 442 -9.93 -10.48 -29.81
N THR A 443 -9.49 -11.02 -28.67
CA THR A 443 -8.79 -12.32 -28.60
C THR A 443 -8.97 -12.98 -27.25
N LEU A 444 -8.66 -14.28 -27.16
CA LEU A 444 -8.40 -14.93 -25.87
C LEU A 444 -6.96 -14.69 -25.44
N VAL A 445 -6.75 -14.44 -24.16
CA VAL A 445 -5.42 -14.36 -23.52
C VAL A 445 -5.39 -15.18 -22.22
N PRO A 446 -4.22 -15.68 -21.77
CA PRO A 446 -4.10 -16.31 -20.45
C PRO A 446 -4.38 -15.30 -19.33
N LEU A 447 -5.12 -15.69 -18.29
CA LEU A 447 -5.35 -14.91 -17.08
C LEU A 447 -4.91 -15.73 -15.84
N TYR A 448 -3.83 -15.29 -15.19
CA TYR A 448 -3.16 -15.98 -14.09
C TYR A 448 -3.64 -15.45 -12.74
N GLN A 449 -4.76 -15.98 -12.21
CA GLN A 449 -5.33 -15.54 -10.92
C GLN A 449 -4.95 -16.46 -9.74
N LEU A 450 -4.82 -17.77 -9.97
CA LEU A 450 -4.66 -18.77 -8.89
C LEU A 450 -3.39 -18.51 -8.07
N GLN A 451 -3.56 -18.25 -6.78
CA GLN A 451 -2.51 -17.90 -5.83
C GLN A 451 -1.91 -19.10 -5.09
N ARG A 452 -0.60 -19.05 -4.79
CA ARG A 452 0.03 -19.91 -3.77
C ARG A 452 0.67 -19.08 -2.65
N PRO A 453 0.63 -19.51 -1.37
CA PRO A 453 1.37 -18.87 -0.29
C PRO A 453 2.88 -18.85 -0.54
N THR A 454 3.55 -17.77 -0.12
CA THR A 454 5.01 -17.62 -0.12
C THR A 454 5.57 -17.37 1.28
N VAL A 455 4.80 -16.72 2.15
CA VAL A 455 5.10 -16.60 3.59
C VAL A 455 3.89 -17.07 4.39
N VAL A 456 4.10 -18.06 5.27
CA VAL A 456 3.11 -18.59 6.21
C VAL A 456 3.71 -18.63 7.60
N VAL A 457 2.98 -18.13 8.60
CA VAL A 457 3.42 -18.08 10.00
C VAL A 457 2.40 -18.69 10.94
N ARG A 458 2.88 -19.25 12.04
CA ARG A 458 2.09 -19.76 13.16
C ARG A 458 1.62 -18.60 14.04
N GLN A 459 0.31 -18.28 14.07
CA GLN A 459 -0.26 -17.22 14.92
C GLN A 459 -0.06 -17.55 16.43
N PRO A 460 0.64 -16.70 17.20
CA PRO A 460 0.79 -16.88 18.66
C PRO A 460 -0.51 -16.58 19.40
N ALA A 461 -0.52 -16.66 20.74
CA ALA A 461 -1.65 -16.15 21.54
C ALA A 461 -1.69 -14.61 21.56
N GLY A 462 -0.51 -13.99 21.46
CA GLY A 462 -0.33 -12.56 21.33
C GLY A 462 1.14 -12.18 21.21
N TYR A 463 1.39 -10.89 21.11
CA TYR A 463 2.74 -10.31 21.16
C TYR A 463 2.96 -9.55 22.47
N VAL A 464 4.22 -9.48 22.91
CA VAL A 464 4.66 -8.43 23.85
C VAL A 464 5.60 -7.48 23.14
N VAL A 465 5.26 -6.18 23.20
CA VAL A 465 6.05 -5.07 22.66
C VAL A 465 6.72 -4.35 23.85
N PRO A 466 8.06 -4.33 23.94
CA PRO A 466 8.77 -3.55 24.95
C PRO A 466 8.49 -2.05 24.80
N GLN A 467 8.25 -1.35 25.92
CA GLN A 467 7.72 0.02 25.94
C GLN A 467 8.62 1.10 25.31
N GLU A 468 9.91 0.81 25.16
CA GLU A 468 10.90 1.63 24.47
C GLU A 468 10.57 1.81 22.97
N TRP A 469 9.88 0.84 22.35
CA TRP A 469 9.48 0.89 20.93
C TRP A 469 8.22 1.73 20.72
N ARG A 470 8.28 3.01 21.11
CA ARG A 470 7.14 3.96 21.10
C ARG A 470 6.42 4.06 19.75
N ALA A 471 7.18 4.10 18.66
CA ALA A 471 6.62 4.12 17.31
C ALA A 471 5.72 2.90 17.02
N VAL A 472 6.09 1.70 17.51
CA VAL A 472 5.28 0.48 17.32
C VAL A 472 3.93 0.61 18.02
N ARG A 473 3.91 1.15 19.24
CA ARG A 473 2.66 1.48 19.96
C ARG A 473 1.80 2.44 19.16
N GLU A 474 2.41 3.52 18.65
CA GLU A 474 1.70 4.57 17.90
C GLU A 474 1.07 4.00 16.62
N LYS A 475 1.78 3.15 15.85
CA LYS A 475 1.18 2.48 14.68
C LYS A 475 0.03 1.55 15.10
N LEU A 476 0.21 0.70 16.12
CA LEU A 476 -0.84 -0.20 16.61
C LEU A 476 -2.12 0.57 17.02
N GLU A 477 -1.98 1.72 17.69
CA GLU A 477 -3.09 2.59 18.06
C GLU A 477 -3.75 3.26 16.84
N LEU A 478 -2.99 3.74 15.86
CA LEU A 478 -3.52 4.28 14.59
C LEU A 478 -4.32 3.25 13.79
N HIS A 479 -3.91 1.98 13.84
CA HIS A 479 -4.61 0.84 13.22
C HIS A 479 -5.83 0.33 14.01
N GLY A 480 -6.09 0.88 15.21
CA GLY A 480 -7.18 0.40 16.08
C GLY A 480 -6.94 -0.99 16.68
N VAL A 481 -5.69 -1.47 16.69
CA VAL A 481 -5.31 -2.72 17.36
C VAL A 481 -5.41 -2.51 18.87
N ARG A 482 -6.23 -3.30 19.56
CA ARG A 482 -6.41 -3.14 21.01
C ARG A 482 -5.20 -3.72 21.74
N VAL A 483 -4.59 -2.88 22.59
CA VAL A 483 -3.42 -3.23 23.41
C VAL A 483 -3.75 -3.10 24.89
N ARG A 484 -3.10 -3.88 25.76
CA ARG A 484 -3.16 -3.72 27.22
C ARG A 484 -1.76 -3.48 27.77
N ARG A 485 -1.58 -2.49 28.65
CA ARG A 485 -0.29 -2.23 29.30
C ARG A 485 -0.12 -3.12 30.53
N LEU A 486 1.06 -3.72 30.69
CA LEU A 486 1.44 -4.42 31.91
C LEU A 486 1.61 -3.41 33.06
N THR A 487 1.01 -3.68 34.22
CA THR A 487 1.17 -2.87 35.45
C THR A 487 2.24 -3.47 36.38
N ARG A 488 2.64 -4.71 36.13
CA ARG A 488 3.62 -5.48 36.91
C ARG A 488 4.52 -6.26 35.96
N ALA A 489 5.69 -6.68 36.44
CA ALA A 489 6.57 -7.55 35.67
C ALA A 489 5.92 -8.91 35.39
N TRP A 490 6.20 -9.49 34.22
CA TRP A 490 5.73 -10.81 33.80
C TRP A 490 6.88 -11.60 33.20
N THR A 491 7.07 -12.85 33.63
CA THR A 491 8.14 -13.73 33.10
C THR A 491 7.53 -15.01 32.57
N ASP A 492 7.82 -15.36 31.33
CA ASP A 492 7.27 -16.56 30.69
C ASP A 492 8.19 -17.16 29.61
N SER A 493 7.84 -18.35 29.13
CA SER A 493 8.42 -18.91 27.90
C SER A 493 7.74 -18.29 26.68
N VAL A 494 8.55 -17.65 25.84
CA VAL A 494 8.13 -16.97 24.60
C VAL A 494 8.99 -17.42 23.43
N GLU A 495 8.56 -17.14 22.21
CA GLU A 495 9.37 -17.25 21.00
C GLU A 495 9.93 -15.87 20.61
N ILE A 496 11.22 -15.80 20.29
CA ILE A 496 11.89 -14.64 19.70
C ILE A 496 12.35 -15.00 18.30
N ALA A 497 12.18 -14.08 17.35
CA ALA A 497 12.64 -14.26 15.97
C ALA A 497 14.10 -13.78 15.82
N HIS A 498 15.03 -14.71 15.70
CA HIS A 498 16.43 -14.43 15.32
C HIS A 498 16.49 -14.32 13.79
N ILE A 499 16.90 -13.16 13.28
CA ILE A 499 16.98 -12.88 11.85
C ILE A 499 18.29 -13.45 11.32
N LEU A 500 18.22 -14.53 10.55
CA LEU A 500 19.41 -15.23 10.05
C LEU A 500 19.80 -14.79 8.62
N GLU A 501 18.90 -14.09 7.93
CA GLU A 501 19.13 -13.61 6.57
C GLU A 501 18.14 -12.48 6.21
N ALA A 502 18.68 -11.27 6.07
CA ALA A 502 17.97 -10.09 5.57
C ALA A 502 18.96 -9.26 4.73
N PRO A 503 19.07 -9.50 3.41
CA PRO A 503 19.98 -8.76 2.55
C PRO A 503 19.68 -7.25 2.57
N SER A 504 20.73 -6.44 2.59
CA SER A 504 20.61 -4.98 2.60
C SER A 504 20.14 -4.46 1.25
N ASN A 505 19.10 -3.63 1.27
CA ASN A 505 18.58 -2.97 0.08
C ASN A 505 19.25 -1.59 -0.09
N PRO A 506 20.06 -1.35 -1.14
CA PRO A 506 20.68 -0.05 -1.35
C PRO A 506 19.70 1.01 -1.90
N ALA A 507 18.62 0.57 -2.55
CA ALA A 507 17.63 1.46 -3.16
C ALA A 507 16.66 2.01 -2.11
N THR A 508 16.31 3.29 -2.25
CA THR A 508 15.27 3.92 -1.42
C THR A 508 13.88 3.70 -2.02
N PHE A 509 12.90 3.44 -1.16
CA PHE A 509 11.48 3.32 -1.53
C PHE A 509 10.61 3.91 -0.43
N GLU A 510 9.76 4.88 -0.77
CA GLU A 510 8.87 5.59 0.18
C GLU A 510 9.60 6.18 1.41
N GLY A 511 10.84 6.67 1.22
CA GLY A 511 11.70 7.21 2.29
C GLY A 511 12.54 6.17 3.03
N HIS A 512 12.25 4.88 2.85
CA HIS A 512 12.87 3.74 3.53
C HIS A 512 13.89 3.01 2.65
N ARG A 513 14.56 2.00 3.21
CA ARG A 513 15.36 0.98 2.47
C ARG A 513 14.81 -0.41 2.82
N PRO A 514 13.67 -0.81 2.21
CA PRO A 514 12.88 -1.89 2.79
C PRO A 514 13.61 -3.22 2.86
N LEU A 515 13.57 -3.86 4.03
CA LEU A 515 14.22 -5.12 4.31
C LEU A 515 13.36 -6.31 3.86
N GLU A 516 13.97 -7.25 3.15
CA GLU A 516 13.32 -8.53 2.82
C GLU A 516 13.91 -9.65 3.69
N VAL A 517 13.19 -10.06 4.73
CA VAL A 517 13.65 -11.11 5.64
C VAL A 517 13.46 -12.49 5.01
N LYS A 518 14.54 -13.06 4.48
CA LYS A 518 14.57 -14.37 3.81
C LYS A 518 14.49 -15.54 4.79
N ARG A 519 15.13 -15.42 5.96
CA ARG A 519 15.27 -16.54 6.90
C ARG A 519 15.28 -16.09 8.36
N VAL A 520 14.48 -16.78 9.17
CA VAL A 520 14.31 -16.55 10.62
C VAL A 520 14.41 -17.89 11.34
N GLN A 521 14.96 -17.87 12.55
CA GLN A 521 14.86 -18.96 13.51
C GLN A 521 14.04 -18.49 14.71
N LEU A 522 12.98 -19.24 15.06
CA LEU A 522 12.20 -19.00 16.27
C LEU A 522 12.88 -19.69 17.45
N GLU A 523 13.41 -18.90 18.38
CA GLU A 523 14.10 -19.37 19.57
C GLU A 523 13.15 -19.30 20.78
N ARG A 524 12.93 -20.42 21.46
CA ARG A 524 12.09 -20.46 22.65
C ARG A 524 12.91 -20.14 23.89
N VAL A 525 12.66 -18.98 24.48
CA VAL A 525 13.44 -18.41 25.59
C VAL A 525 12.54 -18.07 26.76
N ARG A 526 13.10 -18.02 27.99
CA ARG A 526 12.40 -17.49 29.17
C ARG A 526 12.74 -16.00 29.29
N ARG A 527 11.80 -15.12 28.95
CA ARG A 527 12.00 -13.66 28.93
C ARG A 527 11.17 -12.99 30.03
N SER A 528 11.69 -11.91 30.59
CA SER A 528 11.03 -11.08 31.60
C SER A 528 10.66 -9.73 30.99
N PHE A 529 9.38 -9.39 31.08
CA PHE A 529 8.76 -8.15 30.63
C PHE A 529 8.45 -7.25 31.82
N ARG A 530 8.45 -5.94 31.61
CA ARG A 530 8.37 -4.91 32.65
C ARG A 530 6.97 -4.30 32.72
N ALA A 531 6.66 -3.68 33.85
CA ALA A 531 5.53 -2.74 33.90
C ALA A 531 5.77 -1.62 32.87
N GLY A 532 4.75 -1.30 32.07
CA GLY A 532 4.83 -0.38 30.93
C GLY A 532 4.79 -1.07 29.56
N ASP A 533 5.26 -2.32 29.45
CA ASP A 533 5.27 -3.09 28.19
C ASP A 533 3.83 -3.42 27.74
N LEU A 534 3.64 -3.70 26.45
CA LEU A 534 2.31 -3.86 25.85
C LEU A 534 2.00 -5.29 25.45
N TRP A 535 0.89 -5.81 25.93
CA TRP A 535 0.23 -7.02 25.45
C TRP A 535 -0.64 -6.71 24.23
N VAL A 536 -0.39 -7.42 23.12
CA VAL A 536 -1.19 -7.37 21.89
C VAL A 536 -1.85 -8.73 21.69
N ALA A 537 -3.10 -8.87 22.14
CA ALA A 537 -3.88 -10.10 21.96
C ALA A 537 -4.21 -10.33 20.47
N LEU A 538 -4.32 -11.58 20.03
CA LEU A 538 -4.73 -11.89 18.65
C LEU A 538 -6.11 -12.57 18.55
N ASP A 539 -6.85 -12.70 19.65
CA ASP A 539 -8.29 -13.01 19.64
C ASP A 539 -9.15 -11.74 19.47
N GLN A 540 -8.78 -10.90 18.50
CA GLN A 540 -9.47 -9.67 18.12
C GLN A 540 -9.59 -9.51 16.61
N PRO A 541 -10.60 -8.78 16.08
CA PRO A 541 -10.78 -8.59 14.64
C PRO A 541 -9.54 -8.03 13.93
N GLN A 542 -8.82 -7.12 14.58
CA GLN A 542 -7.57 -6.51 14.10
C GLN A 542 -6.34 -7.44 14.25
N GLY A 543 -6.54 -8.72 14.58
CA GLY A 543 -5.48 -9.68 14.83
C GLY A 543 -4.56 -9.91 13.63
N LEU A 544 -5.11 -9.98 12.41
CA LEU A 544 -4.31 -10.09 11.18
C LEU A 544 -3.41 -8.86 10.98
N VAL A 545 -3.94 -7.65 11.18
CA VAL A 545 -3.16 -6.40 11.07
C VAL A 545 -2.00 -6.39 12.05
N ALA A 546 -2.24 -6.82 13.30
CA ALA A 546 -1.19 -6.95 14.30
C ALA A 546 -0.09 -7.96 13.87
N MET A 547 -0.46 -9.09 13.26
CA MET A 547 0.52 -10.04 12.71
C MET A 547 1.32 -9.43 11.55
N HIS A 548 0.65 -8.76 10.61
CA HIS A 548 1.30 -8.11 9.47
C HIS A 548 2.20 -6.94 9.87
N LEU A 549 2.00 -6.31 11.04
CA LEU A 549 2.89 -5.29 11.60
C LEU A 549 4.09 -5.88 12.36
N LEU A 550 3.87 -6.99 13.08
CA LEU A 550 4.74 -7.45 14.17
C LEU A 550 5.51 -8.75 13.88
N GLU A 551 5.17 -9.52 12.84
CA GLU A 551 5.98 -10.68 12.43
C GLU A 551 7.20 -10.24 11.61
N ALA A 552 8.37 -10.79 11.95
CA ALA A 552 9.63 -10.47 11.28
C ALA A 552 9.62 -10.78 9.76
N GLN A 553 8.80 -11.72 9.32
CA GLN A 553 8.70 -12.15 7.92
C GLN A 553 7.58 -11.44 7.14
N ALA A 554 6.87 -10.48 7.74
CA ALA A 554 5.81 -9.75 7.05
C ALA A 554 6.41 -8.77 6.02
N PRO A 555 6.06 -8.85 4.72
CA PRO A 555 6.65 -8.00 3.66
C PRO A 555 6.21 -6.52 3.75
N ASP A 556 5.27 -6.22 4.65
CA ASP A 556 4.78 -4.88 4.97
C ASP A 556 4.81 -4.58 6.48
N GLY A 557 5.54 -5.39 7.25
CA GLY A 557 5.71 -5.19 8.68
C GLY A 557 6.69 -4.08 9.03
N LEU A 558 6.67 -3.68 10.30
CA LEU A 558 7.51 -2.57 10.78
C LEU A 558 9.01 -2.87 10.66
N LEU A 559 9.41 -4.16 10.64
CA LEU A 559 10.78 -4.58 10.31
C LEU A 559 11.12 -4.39 8.82
N ALA A 560 10.19 -4.68 7.91
CA ALA A 560 10.35 -4.38 6.49
C ALA A 560 10.48 -2.87 6.25
N TRP A 561 9.80 -2.05 7.05
CA TRP A 561 9.86 -0.58 7.01
C TRP A 561 10.91 0.04 7.97
N ASN A 562 12.02 -0.66 8.22
CA ASN A 562 13.20 -0.16 8.95
C ASN A 562 13.00 0.32 10.42
N TYR A 563 11.82 0.15 11.03
CA TYR A 563 11.53 0.63 12.40
C TYR A 563 12.37 -0.05 13.51
N PHE A 564 13.12 -1.10 13.18
CA PHE A 564 13.98 -1.84 14.11
C PHE A 564 15.46 -1.93 13.68
N ASP A 565 15.89 -1.21 12.63
CA ASP A 565 17.24 -1.32 12.01
C ASP A 565 18.42 -1.34 13.01
N THR A 566 18.24 -0.72 14.18
CA THR A 566 19.22 -0.73 15.27
C THR A 566 19.61 -2.12 15.76
N ILE A 567 18.82 -3.18 15.55
CA ILE A 567 19.15 -4.55 15.98
C ILE A 567 20.29 -5.19 15.17
N PHE A 568 20.48 -4.77 13.92
CA PHE A 568 21.52 -5.32 13.02
C PHE A 568 22.89 -4.67 13.24
N GLN A 569 22.93 -3.54 13.95
CA GLN A 569 24.14 -2.79 14.23
C GLN A 569 24.90 -3.41 15.41
N ARG A 570 26.13 -3.90 15.17
CA ARG A 570 27.04 -4.32 16.23
C ARG A 570 27.26 -3.15 17.22
N LYS A 571 26.97 -3.38 18.51
CA LYS A 571 27.06 -2.36 19.57
C LYS A 571 28.42 -2.27 20.23
N GLU A 572 29.08 -3.42 20.37
CA GLU A 572 30.38 -3.56 21.02
C GLU A 572 31.22 -4.61 20.28
N TYR A 573 32.54 -4.59 20.43
CA TYR A 573 33.48 -5.52 19.81
C TYR A 573 34.63 -5.89 20.75
N ALA A 574 35.42 -6.90 20.38
CA ALA A 574 36.66 -7.23 21.07
C ALA A 574 37.87 -6.96 20.15
N GLU A 575 38.86 -6.27 20.70
CA GLU A 575 40.16 -6.07 20.06
C GLU A 575 40.91 -7.40 19.86
N ASP A 576 41.76 -7.47 18.85
CA ASP A 576 42.42 -8.72 18.44
C ASP A 576 43.32 -9.31 19.54
N TYR A 577 44.09 -8.47 20.25
CA TYR A 577 44.93 -8.86 21.38
C TYR A 577 44.14 -9.39 22.60
N VAL A 578 42.83 -9.12 22.69
CA VAL A 578 41.93 -9.70 23.69
C VAL A 578 41.27 -10.97 23.14
N MET A 579 40.75 -10.91 21.92
CA MET A 579 39.92 -11.95 21.33
C MET A 579 40.73 -13.18 20.91
N GLU A 580 41.97 -13.04 20.42
CA GLU A 580 42.81 -14.15 19.95
C GLU A 580 43.18 -15.17 21.06
N PRO A 581 43.72 -14.77 22.24
CA PRO A 581 44.00 -15.70 23.34
C PRO A 581 42.74 -16.23 24.05
N ILE A 582 41.56 -15.64 23.78
CA ILE A 582 40.27 -16.21 24.20
C ILE A 582 39.81 -17.24 23.15
N ALA A 583 39.88 -16.93 21.86
CA ALA A 583 39.48 -17.80 20.75
C ALA A 583 40.24 -19.14 20.74
N LYS A 584 41.55 -19.13 21.04
CA LYS A 584 42.34 -20.36 21.27
C LYS A 584 41.69 -21.27 22.32
N ARG A 585 41.45 -20.73 23.52
CA ARG A 585 40.82 -21.45 24.64
C ARG A 585 39.39 -21.90 24.33
N MET A 586 38.64 -21.13 23.53
CA MET A 586 37.32 -21.55 23.02
C MET A 586 37.44 -22.75 22.06
N MET A 587 38.42 -22.77 21.16
CA MET A 587 38.67 -23.91 20.26
C MET A 587 39.25 -25.15 20.97
N GLU A 588 39.98 -24.96 22.07
CA GLU A 588 40.50 -26.03 22.93
C GLU A 588 39.40 -26.67 23.78
N ALA A 589 38.45 -25.86 24.28
CA ALA A 589 37.33 -26.33 25.09
C ALA A 589 36.14 -26.86 24.27
N ASP A 590 35.93 -26.36 23.05
CA ASP A 590 34.86 -26.78 22.14
C ASP A 590 35.42 -27.21 20.76
N PRO A 591 35.62 -28.53 20.55
CA PRO A 591 36.04 -29.07 19.25
C PRO A 591 35.04 -28.81 18.11
N ALA A 592 33.73 -28.73 18.40
CA ALA A 592 32.72 -28.49 17.38
C ALA A 592 32.73 -27.04 16.89
N LEU A 593 33.01 -26.08 17.79
CA LEU A 593 33.34 -24.70 17.43
C LEU A 593 34.61 -24.62 16.59
N ALA A 594 35.66 -25.37 16.97
CA ALA A 594 36.91 -25.41 16.23
C ALA A 594 36.72 -25.93 14.80
N ASP A 595 35.92 -26.99 14.61
CA ASP A 595 35.58 -27.52 13.29
C ASP A 595 34.62 -26.59 12.51
N SER A 596 33.66 -25.94 13.17
CA SER A 596 32.82 -24.91 12.55
C SER A 596 33.65 -23.78 11.94
N PHE A 597 34.68 -23.32 12.67
CA PHE A 597 35.63 -22.32 12.19
C PHE A 597 36.47 -22.83 11.01
N ARG A 598 37.06 -24.03 11.11
CA ARG A 598 37.84 -24.68 10.03
C ARG A 598 37.01 -24.84 8.75
N VAL A 599 35.78 -25.34 8.87
CA VAL A 599 34.85 -25.50 7.74
C VAL A 599 34.50 -24.15 7.11
N ARG A 600 34.31 -23.09 7.90
CA ARG A 600 34.07 -21.75 7.35
C ARG A 600 35.28 -21.20 6.61
N LEU A 601 36.50 -21.34 7.14
CA LEU A 601 37.73 -20.93 6.44
C LEU A 601 37.91 -21.60 5.07
N ILE A 602 37.41 -22.83 4.91
CA ILE A 602 37.45 -23.56 3.63
C ILE A 602 36.33 -23.11 2.68
N ARG A 603 35.11 -22.87 3.19
CA ARG A 603 33.91 -22.58 2.39
C ARG A 603 33.68 -21.11 2.07
N ASP A 604 34.30 -20.19 2.81
CA ASP A 604 34.08 -18.75 2.72
C ASP A 604 35.43 -18.02 2.49
N PRO A 605 35.89 -17.88 1.23
CA PRO A 605 37.17 -17.26 0.91
C PRO A 605 37.26 -15.75 1.19
N ALA A 606 36.13 -15.10 1.51
CA ALA A 606 36.11 -13.73 1.99
C ALA A 606 36.43 -13.71 3.49
N PHE A 607 35.69 -14.46 4.30
CA PHE A 607 35.96 -14.67 5.72
C PHE A 607 37.39 -15.17 5.99
N ALA A 608 37.91 -16.08 5.16
CA ALA A 608 39.28 -16.58 5.33
C ALA A 608 40.37 -15.49 5.25
N LYS A 609 40.10 -14.41 4.50
CA LYS A 609 41.01 -13.27 4.28
C LYS A 609 40.76 -12.10 5.22
N ASP A 610 39.61 -12.05 5.88
CA ASP A 610 39.22 -10.98 6.80
C ASP A 610 39.55 -11.37 8.25
N ALA A 611 40.57 -10.72 8.81
CA ALA A 611 40.97 -10.94 10.21
C ALA A 611 39.91 -10.48 11.21
N GLY A 612 39.18 -9.39 10.91
CA GLY A 612 38.13 -8.85 11.76
C GLY A 612 36.88 -9.72 11.77
N ALA A 613 36.46 -10.25 10.62
CA ALA A 613 35.38 -11.23 10.57
C ALA A 613 35.74 -12.52 11.33
N ARG A 614 37.02 -12.93 11.32
CA ARG A 614 37.51 -14.11 12.04
C ARG A 614 37.55 -13.92 13.55
N THR A 615 37.84 -12.72 14.07
CA THR A 615 37.70 -12.43 15.51
C THR A 615 36.23 -12.26 15.91
N ASP A 616 35.44 -11.55 15.10
CA ASP A 616 33.99 -11.36 15.31
C ASP A 616 33.22 -12.70 15.40
N PHE A 617 33.65 -13.73 14.66
CA PHE A 617 33.12 -15.10 14.76
C PHE A 617 33.19 -15.70 16.17
N PHE A 618 34.29 -15.47 16.90
CA PHE A 618 34.43 -15.94 18.28
C PHE A 618 33.78 -14.97 19.26
N TYR A 619 33.89 -13.66 19.02
CA TYR A 619 33.25 -12.63 19.83
C TYR A 619 31.73 -12.86 19.95
N ARG A 620 31.04 -13.06 18.82
CA ARG A 620 29.60 -13.40 18.74
C ARG A 620 29.21 -14.75 19.37
N ARG A 621 30.18 -15.54 19.83
CA ARG A 621 29.99 -16.83 20.51
C ARG A 621 30.53 -16.81 21.95
N SER A 622 30.93 -15.63 22.44
CA SER A 622 31.47 -15.42 23.77
C SER A 622 30.40 -14.82 24.71
N PRO A 623 30.59 -14.86 26.03
CA PRO A 623 29.68 -14.21 27.00
C PRO A 623 29.58 -12.68 26.87
N TRP A 624 30.42 -12.05 26.06
CA TRP A 624 30.42 -10.60 25.81
C TRP A 624 29.60 -10.18 24.58
N ALA A 625 29.10 -11.14 23.78
CA ALA A 625 28.22 -10.84 22.65
C ALA A 625 26.92 -10.18 23.13
N ASP A 626 26.44 -9.16 22.39
CA ASP A 626 25.12 -8.57 22.62
C ASP A 626 24.03 -9.63 22.42
N PRO A 627 23.28 -10.02 23.46
CA PRO A 627 22.26 -11.05 23.36
C PRO A 627 20.99 -10.58 22.63
N GLU A 628 20.86 -9.31 22.28
CA GLU A 628 19.72 -8.78 21.51
C GLU A 628 20.09 -8.44 20.06
N GLN A 629 21.37 -8.52 19.68
CA GLN A 629 21.79 -8.32 18.29
C GLN A 629 21.15 -9.37 17.35
N ASP A 630 20.73 -8.90 16.17
CA ASP A 630 20.09 -9.69 15.11
C ASP A 630 18.77 -10.39 15.55
N ARG A 631 18.21 -10.05 16.73
CA ARG A 631 16.92 -10.54 17.23
C ARG A 631 15.83 -9.48 17.13
N HIS A 632 14.65 -9.88 16.63
CA HIS A 632 13.46 -9.04 16.58
C HIS A 632 12.93 -8.79 18.01
N PRO A 633 12.76 -7.53 18.46
CA PRO A 633 12.42 -7.23 19.86
C PRO A 633 10.98 -7.58 20.25
N ILE A 634 10.12 -7.92 19.28
CA ILE A 634 8.72 -8.25 19.55
C ILE A 634 8.58 -9.74 19.88
N ALA A 635 8.17 -10.04 21.12
CA ALA A 635 8.09 -11.41 21.61
C ALA A 635 6.76 -12.08 21.22
N ARG A 636 6.83 -13.25 20.61
CA ARG A 636 5.68 -14.11 20.29
C ARG A 636 5.31 -14.93 21.53
N ALA A 637 4.20 -14.59 22.18
CA ALA A 637 3.76 -15.26 23.41
C ALA A 637 2.84 -16.45 23.09
N LEU A 638 3.15 -17.61 23.68
CA LEU A 638 2.40 -18.85 23.45
C LEU A 638 1.12 -18.96 24.29
N ARG A 639 0.96 -18.10 25.30
CA ARG A 639 -0.25 -17.95 26.12
C ARG A 639 -0.47 -16.48 26.49
N ARG A 640 -1.69 -16.16 26.92
CA ARG A 640 -2.05 -14.86 27.50
C ARG A 640 -1.37 -14.68 28.87
N PRO A 641 -0.85 -13.48 29.21
CA PRO A 641 -0.44 -13.16 30.58
C PRO A 641 -1.61 -13.29 31.57
N PRO A 642 -1.37 -13.63 32.85
CA PRO A 642 -2.43 -13.72 33.84
C PRO A 642 -3.04 -12.33 34.10
N GLU A 643 -4.33 -12.27 34.44
CA GLU A 643 -5.01 -10.97 34.62
C GLU A 643 -4.38 -10.07 35.71
N SER A 644 -3.69 -10.68 36.68
CA SER A 644 -2.99 -10.02 37.77
C SER A 644 -1.74 -9.20 37.39
N VAL A 645 -1.31 -9.19 36.11
CA VAL A 645 -0.25 -8.29 35.60
C VAL A 645 -0.78 -7.10 34.78
N PHE A 646 -2.09 -6.93 34.67
CA PHE A 646 -2.72 -5.77 34.02
C PHE A 646 -3.31 -4.79 35.07
N ALA A 647 -3.94 -3.72 34.59
CA ALA A 647 -4.89 -2.98 35.42
C ALA A 647 -6.15 -3.82 35.64
N PRO A 648 -6.83 -3.69 36.80
CA PRO A 648 -8.16 -4.29 37.04
C PRO A 648 -9.20 -3.91 35.99
#